data_AF-E4MQ72-F1
#
_entry.id   AF-E4MQ72-F1
#
_cell.length_a   1.000
_cell.length_b   1.000
_cell.length_c   1.000
_cell.angle_alpha   90.00
_cell.angle_beta   90.00
_cell.angle_gamma   90.00
#
_symmetry.space_group_name_H-M   'P 1'
#
loop_
_entity.id
_entity.type
_entity.pdbx_description
1 polymer ?
#
loop_
_entity_poly.entity_id
_entity_poly.type
_entity_poly.pdbx_seq_one_letter_code
_entity_poly.pdbx_strand_id
1 'polypeptide(L)'
;MNEKIQALISNYIRFLQEKPSNPDEVYKWQAIEHFEQHWDINAPDFYEMFKEAFRKKDNLVDYRPFGILEALGENYPTKLKELLGIVYGADDFYAKLGKCRTFTENVIDDLKEKSNTNFSTKIDERTLSFLLTLKFPNEYTFYKRDIYTKLCEYLGEVSRKERKYEHFIELLTEITTYFNNLELRQLTSNFIPQGFDEPLLLAQDIVYQNMTISSEKAFRNVLDKIPKHWASVFFYKLGNIIEDLALEDTENQVFSVRLDEKSLRYHIGKRICLSVSPKEFLFITGTEVDIPKLRREEFERPNNAFLYYQGTPQHIETYYPDIKNAVKEEIALDKETYPKSYDNSYFREYVFEKKYKVEFETIESNMTNQAIKPTIIDLLHYKHQIILQGPPGTGKTREAKRIAKQLLGLNDNDSLEGNEQFKLIQFHPSYSYEDFVRGIVAQPNETGGGIVYTAENKVLAKFAKEALTNYLYSDGNIKSWINNNFDRFKREIQNIIEKENKYILDEKTAITNIKEEEFLLNNTVSTIDFNFFKKLIEKVIEENFEITAKNTRDLLGIEIRYSNYKLLIEKFLEKYIFHKSKLKNYVFIIDEINRANLSTVLGELIYALEYRGESVESMYALDDTKESRKIILPPNLYIIGTMNTADRSVGHIDYAIRRRFAFVNVLPKELEANFDKNLFKAVSKLFIENYDEYINNTDTELKRAKTLSPEFKPEDVWLGQSYFIQKKYSDGKDVPMSIRWEYEIKPILLEYVKDGILIDNIKIEEQMQEIKTLVYENNPS
;
A
#
# COMPACT_ATOMS: atom_id res chain seq x y z
N MET A 1 -33.42 13.35 -22.22
CA MET A 1 -32.50 12.70 -23.19
C MET A 1 -31.97 13.71 -24.21
N ASN A 2 -32.83 14.39 -24.97
CA ASN A 2 -32.44 15.38 -26.01
C ASN A 2 -31.41 16.44 -25.57
N GLU A 3 -31.63 17.13 -24.45
CA GLU A 3 -30.69 18.15 -23.94
C GLU A 3 -29.30 17.56 -23.65
N LYS A 4 -29.25 16.33 -23.16
CA LYS A 4 -28.00 15.62 -22.86
C LYS A 4 -27.27 15.20 -24.13
N ILE A 5 -28.00 14.76 -25.17
CA ILE A 5 -27.41 14.45 -26.48
C ILE A 5 -26.81 15.72 -27.12
N GLN A 6 -27.53 16.84 -27.08
CA GLN A 6 -27.01 18.12 -27.57
C GLN A 6 -25.77 18.57 -26.79
N ALA A 7 -25.71 18.31 -25.48
CA ALA A 7 -24.53 18.60 -24.67
C ALA A 7 -23.32 17.73 -25.06
N LEU A 8 -23.51 16.44 -25.36
CA LEU A 8 -22.42 15.56 -25.86
C LEU A 8 -21.80 16.11 -27.15
N ILE A 9 -22.66 16.50 -28.10
CA ILE A 9 -22.23 17.07 -29.38
C ILE A 9 -21.50 18.40 -29.16
N SER A 10 -22.04 19.27 -28.30
CA SER A 10 -21.43 20.56 -28.00
C SER A 10 -20.04 20.42 -27.35
N ASN A 11 -19.90 19.47 -26.43
CA ASN A 11 -18.61 19.15 -25.81
C ASN A 11 -17.60 18.60 -26.84
N TYR A 12 -18.06 17.76 -27.76
CA TYR A 12 -17.21 17.20 -28.80
C TYR A 12 -16.77 18.25 -29.82
N ILE A 13 -17.66 19.19 -30.21
CA ILE A 13 -17.30 20.35 -31.03
C ILE A 13 -16.20 21.17 -30.36
N ARG A 14 -16.36 21.50 -29.07
CA ARG A 14 -15.33 22.25 -28.32
C ARG A 14 -14.00 21.51 -28.31
N PHE A 15 -14.02 20.20 -28.09
CA PHE A 15 -12.82 19.37 -28.14
C PHE A 15 -12.14 19.43 -29.52
N LEU A 16 -12.89 19.31 -30.62
CA LEU A 16 -12.34 19.37 -31.97
C LEU A 16 -11.82 20.77 -32.35
N GLN A 17 -12.38 21.84 -31.79
CA GLN A 17 -11.83 23.19 -31.96
C GLN A 17 -10.43 23.30 -31.32
N GLU A 18 -10.20 22.65 -30.19
CA GLU A 18 -8.89 22.60 -29.51
C GLU A 18 -7.93 21.62 -30.19
N LYS A 19 -8.43 20.49 -30.71
CA LYS A 19 -7.63 19.43 -31.37
C LYS A 19 -8.24 18.99 -32.71
N PRO A 20 -8.04 19.78 -33.79
CA PRO A 20 -8.73 19.54 -35.07
C PRO A 20 -8.38 18.23 -35.78
N SER A 21 -7.20 17.66 -35.50
CA SER A 21 -6.72 16.42 -36.12
C SER A 21 -7.24 15.14 -35.44
N ASN A 22 -7.87 15.25 -34.27
CA ASN A 22 -8.41 14.14 -33.48
C ASN A 22 -7.55 12.84 -33.52
N PRO A 23 -6.24 12.92 -33.18
CA PRO A 23 -5.31 11.80 -33.39
C PRO A 23 -5.72 10.54 -32.60
N ASP A 24 -6.45 10.73 -31.50
CA ASP A 24 -6.90 9.69 -30.60
C ASP A 24 -8.03 8.82 -31.17
N GLU A 25 -8.65 9.18 -32.30
CA GLU A 25 -9.70 8.37 -32.96
C GLU A 25 -9.48 8.23 -34.49
N VAL A 26 -8.62 9.04 -35.13
CA VAL A 26 -8.35 8.96 -36.59
C VAL A 26 -7.90 7.57 -37.07
N TYR A 27 -7.09 6.87 -36.28
CA TYR A 27 -6.55 5.56 -36.64
C TYR A 27 -7.63 4.52 -36.96
N LYS A 28 -8.85 4.67 -36.42
CA LYS A 28 -9.96 3.74 -36.71
C LYS A 28 -10.47 3.86 -38.14
N TRP A 29 -10.51 5.09 -38.67
CA TRP A 29 -10.92 5.37 -40.04
C TRP A 29 -9.88 4.81 -41.01
N GLN A 30 -8.59 5.01 -40.68
CA GLN A 30 -7.47 4.40 -41.42
C GLN A 30 -7.51 2.87 -41.38
N ALA A 31 -7.93 2.27 -40.27
CA ALA A 31 -8.06 0.82 -40.16
C ALA A 31 -9.17 0.27 -41.05
N ILE A 32 -10.30 0.97 -41.15
CA ILE A 32 -11.41 0.60 -42.06
C ILE A 32 -10.97 0.74 -43.51
N GLU A 33 -10.39 1.89 -43.88
CA GLU A 33 -9.90 2.14 -45.25
C GLU A 33 -8.85 1.09 -45.67
N HIS A 34 -7.89 0.79 -44.79
CA HIS A 34 -6.88 -0.24 -45.03
C HIS A 34 -7.53 -1.63 -45.18
N PHE A 35 -8.48 -1.97 -44.31
CA PHE A 35 -9.19 -3.25 -44.40
C PHE A 35 -9.93 -3.37 -45.74
N GLU A 36 -10.66 -2.34 -46.18
CA GLU A 36 -11.40 -2.35 -47.45
C GLU A 36 -10.49 -2.55 -48.67
N GLN A 37 -9.27 -1.99 -48.65
CA GLN A 37 -8.29 -2.12 -49.74
C GLN A 37 -7.65 -3.52 -49.82
N HIS A 38 -7.51 -4.19 -48.68
CA HIS A 38 -6.72 -5.43 -48.57
C HIS A 38 -7.56 -6.69 -48.34
N TRP A 39 -8.85 -6.57 -48.06
CA TRP A 39 -9.73 -7.70 -47.79
C TRP A 39 -10.19 -8.45 -49.04
N ASP A 40 -9.76 -9.70 -49.18
CA ASP A 40 -10.28 -10.64 -50.18
C ASP A 40 -10.52 -12.03 -49.59
N ILE A 41 -11.79 -12.40 -49.43
CA ILE A 41 -12.16 -13.71 -48.85
C ILE A 41 -11.72 -14.91 -49.72
N ASN A 42 -11.41 -14.67 -50.99
CA ASN A 42 -11.00 -15.69 -51.96
C ASN A 42 -9.50 -15.69 -52.25
N ALA A 43 -8.69 -14.96 -51.46
CA ALA A 43 -7.25 -14.92 -51.62
C ALA A 43 -6.61 -16.33 -51.58
N PRO A 44 -5.64 -16.63 -52.48
CA PRO A 44 -4.94 -17.92 -52.50
C PRO A 44 -4.21 -18.24 -51.19
N ASP A 45 -3.55 -17.23 -50.61
CA ASP A 45 -3.01 -17.29 -49.25
C ASP A 45 -3.90 -16.48 -48.31
N PHE A 46 -4.89 -17.17 -47.76
CA PHE A 46 -5.90 -16.54 -46.92
C PHE A 46 -5.31 -15.99 -45.60
N TYR A 47 -4.24 -16.59 -45.08
CA TYR A 47 -3.66 -16.13 -43.82
C TYR A 47 -2.79 -14.88 -44.01
N GLU A 48 -1.98 -14.82 -45.07
CA GLU A 48 -1.25 -13.59 -45.40
C GLU A 48 -2.19 -12.43 -45.72
N MET A 49 -3.27 -12.68 -46.48
CA MET A 49 -4.32 -11.68 -46.71
C MET A 49 -4.94 -11.22 -45.39
N PHE A 50 -5.29 -12.16 -44.50
CA PHE A 50 -5.85 -11.83 -43.18
C PHE A 50 -4.90 -10.93 -42.37
N LYS A 51 -3.61 -11.28 -42.30
CA LYS A 51 -2.62 -10.46 -41.59
C LYS A 51 -2.52 -9.05 -42.16
N GLU A 52 -2.49 -8.91 -43.49
CA GLU A 52 -2.38 -7.61 -44.13
C GLU A 52 -3.66 -6.79 -43.95
N ALA A 53 -4.85 -7.37 -44.13
CA ALA A 53 -6.13 -6.69 -43.96
C ALA A 53 -6.33 -6.15 -42.53
N PHE A 54 -5.86 -6.89 -41.51
CA PHE A 54 -5.96 -6.48 -40.11
C PHE A 54 -4.72 -5.77 -39.56
N ARG A 55 -3.73 -5.43 -40.41
CA ARG A 55 -2.45 -4.84 -40.00
C ARG A 55 -2.60 -3.52 -39.22
N LYS A 56 -3.63 -2.73 -39.54
CA LYS A 56 -3.93 -1.43 -38.92
C LYS A 56 -4.89 -1.50 -37.72
N LYS A 57 -5.21 -2.69 -37.20
CA LYS A 57 -6.20 -2.87 -36.10
C LYS A 57 -5.85 -2.17 -34.79
N ASP A 58 -4.57 -1.95 -34.51
CA ASP A 58 -4.01 -1.42 -33.26
C ASP A 58 -4.80 -1.85 -31.99
N ASN A 59 -5.35 -0.90 -31.23
CA ASN A 59 -6.04 -1.11 -29.96
C ASN A 59 -7.58 -1.22 -30.08
N LEU A 60 -8.12 -1.32 -31.29
CA LEU A 60 -9.56 -1.40 -31.54
C LEU A 60 -10.17 -2.68 -30.96
N VAL A 61 -9.39 -3.77 -30.88
CA VAL A 61 -9.83 -5.10 -30.42
C VAL A 61 -8.97 -5.60 -29.26
N ASP A 62 -9.55 -6.41 -28.36
CA ASP A 62 -8.78 -7.11 -27.30
C ASP A 62 -7.90 -8.18 -27.95
N TYR A 63 -6.63 -8.23 -27.55
CA TYR A 63 -5.65 -9.16 -28.11
C TYR A 63 -6.00 -10.63 -27.81
N ARG A 64 -6.68 -10.95 -26.70
CA ARG A 64 -6.91 -12.34 -26.31
C ARG A 64 -7.95 -13.03 -27.21
N PRO A 65 -9.15 -12.47 -27.43
CA PRO A 65 -10.10 -13.08 -28.35
C PRO A 65 -9.63 -12.98 -29.81
N PHE A 66 -8.92 -11.91 -30.19
CA PHE A 66 -8.38 -11.79 -31.55
C PHE A 66 -7.24 -12.79 -31.81
N GLY A 67 -6.44 -13.13 -30.80
CA GLY A 67 -5.40 -14.14 -30.89
C GLY A 67 -5.92 -15.53 -31.28
N ILE A 68 -7.20 -15.82 -31.05
CA ILE A 68 -7.85 -17.04 -31.55
C ILE A 68 -7.93 -17.02 -33.08
N LEU A 69 -8.24 -15.86 -33.68
CA LEU A 69 -8.30 -15.71 -35.14
C LEU A 69 -6.90 -15.82 -35.76
N GLU A 70 -5.91 -15.19 -35.13
CA GLU A 70 -4.50 -15.29 -35.57
C GLU A 70 -4.00 -16.74 -35.51
N ALA A 71 -4.27 -17.45 -34.40
CA ALA A 71 -3.88 -18.84 -34.26
C ALA A 71 -4.65 -19.77 -35.21
N LEU A 72 -5.94 -19.52 -35.47
CA LEU A 72 -6.70 -20.24 -36.49
C LEU A 72 -6.13 -19.98 -37.88
N GLY A 73 -5.76 -18.75 -38.21
CA GLY A 73 -5.16 -18.41 -39.49
C GLY A 73 -3.85 -19.14 -39.72
N GLU A 74 -2.96 -19.13 -38.73
CA GLU A 74 -1.65 -19.76 -38.82
C GLU A 74 -1.75 -21.30 -38.92
N ASN A 75 -2.64 -21.90 -38.13
CA ASN A 75 -2.66 -23.36 -37.96
C ASN A 75 -3.75 -24.07 -38.76
N TYR A 76 -4.84 -23.37 -39.09
CA TYR A 76 -6.04 -23.90 -39.76
C TYR A 76 -6.72 -22.83 -40.65
N PRO A 77 -6.08 -22.34 -41.74
CA PRO A 77 -6.61 -21.26 -42.56
C PRO A 77 -8.05 -21.47 -43.07
N THR A 78 -8.42 -22.73 -43.35
CA THR A 78 -9.79 -23.11 -43.76
C THR A 78 -10.81 -22.90 -42.64
N LYS A 79 -10.49 -23.27 -41.39
CA LYS A 79 -11.34 -23.03 -40.22
C LYS A 79 -11.48 -21.53 -39.92
N LEU A 80 -10.42 -20.75 -40.13
CA LEU A 80 -10.52 -19.28 -40.03
C LEU A 80 -11.51 -18.72 -41.07
N LYS A 81 -11.44 -19.20 -42.32
CA LYS A 81 -12.37 -18.79 -43.39
C LYS A 81 -13.82 -19.16 -43.07
N GLU A 82 -14.07 -20.34 -42.51
CA GLU A 82 -15.40 -20.76 -42.05
C GLU A 82 -15.94 -19.83 -40.95
N LEU A 83 -15.11 -19.54 -39.93
CA LEU A 83 -15.48 -18.64 -38.85
C LEU A 83 -15.82 -17.23 -39.36
N LEU A 84 -15.00 -16.69 -40.26
CA LEU A 84 -15.26 -15.38 -40.87
C LEU A 84 -16.50 -15.41 -41.78
N GLY A 85 -16.81 -16.56 -42.39
CA GLY A 85 -18.08 -16.79 -43.09
C GLY A 85 -19.30 -16.71 -42.16
N ILE A 86 -19.18 -17.18 -40.92
CA ILE A 86 -20.20 -16.99 -39.88
C ILE A 86 -20.32 -15.50 -39.52
N VAL A 87 -19.18 -14.83 -39.29
CA VAL A 87 -19.14 -13.40 -38.92
C VAL A 87 -19.80 -12.53 -39.99
N TYR A 88 -19.46 -12.72 -41.26
CA TYR A 88 -19.95 -11.92 -42.38
C TYR A 88 -21.21 -12.48 -43.05
N GLY A 89 -21.87 -13.45 -42.40
CA GLY A 89 -23.13 -14.03 -42.87
C GLY A 89 -24.35 -13.11 -42.69
N ALA A 90 -25.52 -13.60 -43.07
CA ALA A 90 -26.78 -12.85 -43.04
C ALA A 90 -27.51 -12.86 -41.68
N ASP A 91 -27.03 -13.63 -40.68
CA ASP A 91 -27.67 -13.73 -39.37
C ASP A 91 -27.64 -12.39 -38.58
N ASP A 92 -28.52 -12.22 -37.59
CA ASP A 92 -28.45 -11.08 -36.66
C ASP A 92 -27.20 -11.14 -35.75
N PHE A 93 -26.88 -10.03 -35.09
CA PHE A 93 -25.65 -9.90 -34.31
C PHE A 93 -25.49 -10.99 -33.23
N TYR A 94 -26.56 -11.31 -32.47
CA TYR A 94 -26.46 -12.30 -31.39
C TYR A 94 -26.54 -13.73 -31.89
N ALA A 95 -27.23 -13.98 -33.01
CA ALA A 95 -27.14 -15.26 -33.71
C ALA A 95 -25.71 -15.52 -34.23
N LYS A 96 -25.06 -14.51 -34.86
CA LYS A 96 -23.64 -14.55 -35.24
C LYS A 96 -22.75 -14.85 -34.05
N LEU A 97 -22.94 -14.12 -32.93
CA LEU A 97 -22.14 -14.29 -31.71
C LEU A 97 -22.28 -15.69 -31.12
N GLY A 98 -23.50 -16.24 -31.08
CA GLY A 98 -23.76 -17.60 -30.64
C GLY A 98 -23.03 -18.63 -31.49
N LYS A 99 -23.17 -18.54 -32.82
CA LYS A 99 -22.49 -19.44 -33.77
C LYS A 99 -20.96 -19.34 -33.67
N CYS A 100 -20.40 -18.14 -33.53
CA CYS A 100 -18.96 -17.93 -33.34
C CYS A 100 -18.45 -18.58 -32.05
N ARG A 101 -19.20 -18.47 -30.94
CA ARG A 101 -18.83 -19.10 -29.66
C ARG A 101 -18.86 -20.61 -29.75
N THR A 102 -19.92 -21.19 -30.30
CA THR A 102 -20.01 -22.64 -30.51
C THR A 102 -18.91 -23.14 -31.44
N PHE A 103 -18.63 -22.42 -32.53
CA PHE A 103 -17.52 -22.76 -33.42
C PHE A 103 -16.19 -22.78 -32.67
N THR A 104 -15.91 -21.71 -31.90
CA THR A 104 -14.66 -21.57 -31.15
C THR A 104 -14.51 -22.67 -30.10
N GLU A 105 -15.57 -23.00 -29.36
CA GLU A 105 -15.57 -24.09 -28.37
C GLU A 105 -15.21 -25.44 -28.98
N ASN A 106 -15.67 -25.71 -30.20
CA ASN A 106 -15.40 -26.97 -30.89
C ASN A 106 -13.96 -27.10 -31.44
N VAL A 107 -13.20 -26.00 -31.52
CA VAL A 107 -11.85 -25.99 -32.10
C VAL A 107 -10.77 -25.62 -31.09
N ILE A 108 -11.12 -25.18 -29.88
CA ILE A 108 -10.19 -24.56 -28.94
C ILE A 108 -9.17 -25.55 -28.37
N ASP A 109 -9.56 -26.80 -28.12
CA ASP A 109 -8.66 -27.81 -27.54
C ASP A 109 -7.62 -28.28 -28.56
N ASP A 110 -8.05 -28.55 -29.80
CA ASP A 110 -7.15 -28.81 -30.94
C ASP A 110 -6.17 -27.64 -31.15
N LEU A 111 -6.66 -26.41 -31.04
CA LEU A 111 -5.87 -25.20 -31.25
C LEU A 111 -4.82 -25.02 -30.15
N LYS A 112 -5.16 -25.31 -28.89
CA LYS A 112 -4.21 -25.28 -27.76
C LYS A 112 -3.08 -26.27 -27.96
N GLU A 113 -3.40 -27.49 -28.38
CA GLU A 113 -2.41 -28.55 -28.60
C GLU A 113 -1.42 -28.16 -29.70
N LYS A 114 -1.92 -27.58 -30.80
CA LYS A 114 -1.10 -27.25 -31.96
C LYS A 114 -0.31 -25.94 -31.84
N SER A 115 -0.87 -24.93 -31.17
CA SER A 115 -0.23 -23.60 -31.03
C SER A 115 0.60 -23.44 -29.75
N ASN A 116 0.61 -24.44 -28.85
CA ASN A 116 1.23 -24.38 -27.52
C ASN A 116 0.83 -23.10 -26.73
N THR A 117 -0.38 -22.59 -26.99
CA THR A 117 -0.90 -21.33 -26.44
C THR A 117 -2.19 -21.62 -25.69
N ASN A 118 -2.32 -21.07 -24.47
CA ASN A 118 -3.51 -21.30 -23.66
C ASN A 118 -4.58 -20.23 -23.93
N PHE A 119 -5.63 -20.61 -24.67
CA PHE A 119 -6.81 -19.75 -24.90
C PHE A 119 -7.83 -19.93 -23.79
N SER A 120 -8.05 -18.87 -22.99
CA SER A 120 -9.01 -18.85 -21.86
C SER A 120 -10.27 -18.02 -22.13
N THR A 121 -10.35 -17.38 -23.30
CA THR A 121 -11.39 -16.39 -23.63
C THR A 121 -12.18 -16.83 -24.87
N LYS A 122 -13.45 -16.40 -24.97
CA LYS A 122 -14.33 -16.67 -26.12
C LYS A 122 -14.52 -15.38 -26.93
N ILE A 123 -14.93 -15.50 -28.18
CA ILE A 123 -15.39 -14.36 -28.99
C ILE A 123 -16.56 -13.68 -28.26
N ASP A 124 -16.44 -12.39 -28.04
CA ASP A 124 -17.38 -11.54 -27.30
C ASP A 124 -17.98 -10.43 -28.17
N GLU A 125 -18.88 -9.62 -27.59
CA GLU A 125 -19.55 -8.51 -28.29
C GLU A 125 -18.54 -7.51 -28.87
N ARG A 126 -17.44 -7.24 -28.16
CA ARG A 126 -16.40 -6.30 -28.60
C ARG A 126 -15.65 -6.84 -29.82
N THR A 127 -15.30 -8.12 -29.80
CA THR A 127 -14.58 -8.76 -30.90
C THR A 127 -15.47 -8.86 -32.14
N LEU A 128 -16.73 -9.28 -31.98
CA LEU A 128 -17.65 -9.40 -33.10
C LEU A 128 -18.00 -8.04 -33.71
N SER A 129 -18.30 -7.03 -32.89
CA SER A 129 -18.56 -5.67 -33.37
C SER A 129 -17.35 -5.08 -34.10
N PHE A 130 -16.13 -5.31 -33.63
CA PHE A 130 -14.91 -4.91 -34.33
C PHE A 130 -14.83 -5.50 -35.75
N LEU A 131 -14.98 -6.82 -35.88
CA LEU A 131 -14.90 -7.49 -37.19
C LEU A 131 -15.98 -6.99 -38.15
N LEU A 132 -17.20 -6.82 -37.65
CA LEU A 132 -18.34 -6.33 -38.43
C LEU A 132 -18.18 -4.86 -38.83
N THR A 133 -17.64 -4.02 -37.95
CA THR A 133 -17.41 -2.59 -38.22
C THR A 133 -16.42 -2.40 -39.35
N LEU A 134 -15.34 -3.20 -39.41
CA LEU A 134 -14.37 -3.10 -40.51
C LEU A 134 -14.98 -3.49 -41.86
N LYS A 135 -15.93 -4.43 -41.89
CA LYS A 135 -16.54 -4.91 -43.15
C LYS A 135 -17.79 -4.14 -43.56
N PHE A 136 -18.55 -3.66 -42.59
CA PHE A 136 -19.85 -3.03 -42.75
C PHE A 136 -19.92 -1.78 -41.84
N PRO A 137 -19.06 -0.77 -42.06
CA PRO A 137 -18.92 0.38 -41.16
C PRO A 137 -20.18 1.28 -41.14
N ASN A 138 -21.08 1.12 -42.11
CA ASN A 138 -22.38 1.80 -42.16
C ASN A 138 -23.44 1.16 -41.26
N GLU A 139 -23.30 -0.12 -40.89
CA GLU A 139 -24.29 -0.86 -40.11
C GLU A 139 -23.83 -1.12 -38.66
N TYR A 140 -22.51 -1.15 -38.43
CA TYR A 140 -21.91 -1.50 -37.15
C TYR A 140 -20.90 -0.45 -36.70
N THR A 141 -20.58 -0.46 -35.40
CA THR A 141 -19.58 0.44 -34.82
C THR A 141 -18.85 -0.25 -33.66
N PHE A 142 -17.72 0.30 -33.24
CA PHE A 142 -16.90 -0.28 -32.18
C PHE A 142 -17.58 -0.21 -30.81
N TYR A 143 -17.43 -1.27 -30.00
CA TYR A 143 -18.12 -1.38 -28.72
C TYR A 143 -17.21 -1.68 -27.52
N LYS A 144 -17.47 -0.95 -26.43
CA LYS A 144 -16.88 -1.16 -25.11
C LYS A 144 -18.00 -1.14 -24.06
N ARG A 145 -18.10 -2.23 -23.29
CA ARG A 145 -19.14 -2.41 -22.26
C ARG A 145 -19.17 -1.25 -21.25
N ASP A 146 -18.01 -0.79 -20.79
CA ASP A 146 -17.95 0.28 -19.78
C ASP A 146 -18.40 1.63 -20.32
N ILE A 147 -18.12 1.91 -21.59
CA ILE A 147 -18.59 3.13 -22.26
C ILE A 147 -20.11 3.08 -22.43
N TYR A 148 -20.66 1.92 -22.82
CA TYR A 148 -22.10 1.70 -22.88
C TYR A 148 -22.78 1.95 -21.53
N THR A 149 -22.25 1.38 -20.44
CA THR A 149 -22.82 1.58 -19.09
C THR A 149 -22.83 3.07 -18.71
N LYS A 150 -21.72 3.78 -18.94
CA LYS A 150 -21.63 5.22 -18.68
C LYS A 150 -22.58 6.04 -19.54
N LEU A 151 -22.74 5.67 -20.81
CA LEU A 151 -23.68 6.33 -21.72
C LEU A 151 -25.12 6.17 -21.22
N CYS A 152 -25.52 4.95 -20.80
CA CYS A 152 -26.84 4.72 -20.21
C CYS A 152 -27.06 5.62 -18.98
N GLU A 153 -26.12 5.59 -18.02
CA GLU A 153 -26.18 6.43 -16.82
C GLU A 153 -26.28 7.93 -17.16
N TYR A 154 -25.45 8.38 -18.10
CA TYR A 154 -25.43 9.78 -18.53
C TYR A 154 -26.78 10.16 -19.14
N LEU A 155 -27.32 9.37 -20.07
CA LEU A 155 -28.60 9.67 -20.73
C LEU A 155 -29.81 9.52 -19.79
N GLY A 156 -29.66 8.78 -18.69
CA GLY A 156 -30.74 8.42 -17.76
C GLY A 156 -31.48 7.15 -18.17
N GLU A 157 -30.85 6.32 -18.99
CA GLU A 157 -31.36 5.04 -19.47
C GLU A 157 -30.92 3.88 -18.58
N VAL A 158 -31.73 2.82 -18.53
CA VAL A 158 -31.40 1.61 -17.77
C VAL A 158 -30.63 0.66 -18.67
N SER A 159 -29.40 0.30 -18.27
CA SER A 159 -28.60 -0.67 -19.03
C SER A 159 -29.29 -2.04 -19.07
N ARG A 160 -29.44 -2.62 -20.27
CA ARG A 160 -29.98 -3.98 -20.46
C ARG A 160 -29.05 -5.05 -19.86
N LYS A 161 -29.63 -6.14 -19.34
CA LYS A 161 -28.90 -7.31 -18.83
C LYS A 161 -28.30 -8.14 -19.97
N GLU A 162 -29.07 -8.33 -21.03
CA GLU A 162 -28.68 -9.02 -22.27
C GLU A 162 -28.82 -8.07 -23.45
N ARG A 163 -28.28 -8.46 -24.61
CA ARG A 163 -28.40 -7.68 -25.86
C ARG A 163 -27.91 -6.23 -25.75
N LYS A 164 -26.77 -6.03 -25.07
CA LYS A 164 -26.19 -4.71 -24.77
C LYS A 164 -25.69 -3.98 -26.02
N TYR A 165 -25.11 -4.69 -26.98
CA TYR A 165 -24.61 -4.08 -28.22
C TYR A 165 -25.75 -3.53 -29.07
N GLU A 166 -26.86 -4.26 -29.22
CA GLU A 166 -28.05 -3.77 -29.93
C GLU A 166 -28.59 -2.50 -29.27
N HIS A 167 -28.71 -2.48 -27.94
CA HIS A 167 -29.12 -1.28 -27.22
C HIS A 167 -28.14 -0.12 -27.41
N PHE A 168 -26.83 -0.39 -27.43
CA PHE A 168 -25.83 0.62 -27.73
C PHE A 168 -26.01 1.23 -29.12
N ILE A 169 -26.28 0.40 -30.15
CA ILE A 169 -26.59 0.87 -31.52
C ILE A 169 -27.87 1.70 -31.54
N GLU A 170 -28.93 1.30 -30.83
CA GLU A 170 -30.16 2.08 -30.71
C GLU A 170 -29.88 3.50 -30.16
N LEU A 171 -29.11 3.59 -29.07
CA LEU A 171 -28.73 4.88 -28.45
C LEU A 171 -27.86 5.73 -29.38
N LEU A 172 -26.89 5.13 -30.08
CA LEU A 172 -26.07 5.86 -31.04
C LEU A 172 -26.90 6.34 -32.24
N THR A 173 -27.84 5.51 -32.72
CA THR A 173 -28.74 5.87 -33.82
C THR A 173 -29.57 7.11 -33.45
N GLU A 174 -30.04 7.20 -32.20
CA GLU A 174 -30.72 8.41 -31.74
C GLU A 174 -29.80 9.65 -31.77
N ILE A 175 -28.53 9.51 -31.37
CA ILE A 175 -27.54 10.60 -31.45
C ILE A 175 -27.33 11.06 -32.91
N THR A 176 -27.29 10.15 -33.88
CA THR A 176 -27.10 10.51 -35.29
C THR A 176 -28.18 11.45 -35.84
N THR A 177 -29.39 11.43 -35.28
CA THR A 177 -30.49 12.31 -35.70
C THR A 177 -30.18 13.80 -35.48
N TYR A 178 -29.17 14.12 -34.66
CA TYR A 178 -28.73 15.47 -34.33
C TYR A 178 -27.52 15.95 -35.17
N PHE A 179 -27.08 15.19 -36.18
CA PHE A 179 -25.91 15.53 -37.01
C PHE A 179 -26.17 16.58 -38.11
N ASN A 180 -27.36 17.17 -38.13
CA ASN A 180 -27.66 18.37 -38.93
C ASN A 180 -27.04 19.65 -38.32
N ASN A 181 -25.81 19.54 -37.81
CA ASN A 181 -25.03 20.65 -37.26
C ASN A 181 -23.89 20.98 -38.25
N LEU A 182 -23.94 22.17 -38.85
CA LEU A 182 -22.96 22.63 -39.84
C LEU A 182 -21.53 22.69 -39.30
N GLU A 183 -21.37 23.10 -38.04
CA GLU A 183 -20.06 23.25 -37.39
C GLU A 183 -19.41 21.88 -37.15
N LEU A 184 -20.20 20.90 -36.67
CA LEU A 184 -19.72 19.52 -36.50
C LEU A 184 -19.20 18.96 -37.83
N ARG A 185 -19.96 19.12 -38.93
CA ARG A 185 -19.56 18.63 -40.25
C ARG A 185 -18.28 19.28 -40.78
N GLN A 186 -18.11 20.58 -40.53
CA GLN A 186 -16.88 21.28 -40.91
C GLN A 186 -15.68 20.76 -40.14
N LEU A 187 -15.79 20.60 -38.82
CA LEU A 187 -14.69 20.14 -37.97
C LEU A 187 -14.31 18.67 -38.25
N THR A 188 -15.29 17.80 -38.48
CA THR A 188 -15.03 16.38 -38.75
C THR A 188 -14.41 16.14 -40.12
N SER A 189 -14.67 17.00 -41.10
CA SER A 189 -14.05 16.93 -42.44
C SER A 189 -12.52 17.07 -42.44
N ASN A 190 -11.93 17.56 -41.33
CA ASN A 190 -10.49 17.71 -41.19
C ASN A 190 -9.76 16.36 -41.00
N PHE A 191 -10.48 15.32 -40.56
CA PHE A 191 -9.84 14.07 -40.13
C PHE A 191 -10.58 12.80 -40.58
N ILE A 192 -11.86 12.88 -40.93
CA ILE A 192 -12.57 11.79 -41.59
C ILE A 192 -12.12 11.74 -43.07
N PRO A 193 -11.67 10.58 -43.60
CA PRO A 193 -11.23 10.48 -44.98
C PRO A 193 -12.31 10.89 -45.99
N GLN A 194 -11.90 11.43 -47.14
CA GLN A 194 -12.83 11.91 -48.16
C GLN A 194 -13.63 10.74 -48.75
N GLY A 195 -14.97 10.80 -48.67
CA GLY A 195 -15.87 9.77 -49.19
C GLY A 195 -16.48 8.84 -48.13
N PHE A 196 -16.08 8.98 -46.86
CA PHE A 196 -16.67 8.30 -45.71
C PHE A 196 -17.87 9.10 -45.17
N ASP A 197 -19.02 8.44 -44.99
CA ASP A 197 -20.24 8.98 -44.37
C ASP A 197 -20.91 7.95 -43.43
N GLU A 198 -20.22 7.60 -42.34
CA GLU A 198 -20.62 6.54 -41.40
C GLU A 198 -21.08 7.17 -40.07
N PRO A 199 -22.37 7.53 -39.94
CA PRO A 199 -22.86 8.32 -38.80
C PRO A 199 -22.76 7.56 -37.47
N LEU A 200 -22.84 6.23 -37.47
CA LEU A 200 -22.67 5.43 -36.24
C LEU A 200 -21.23 5.47 -35.71
N LEU A 201 -20.22 5.60 -36.57
CA LEU A 201 -18.82 5.75 -36.17
C LEU A 201 -18.55 7.13 -35.58
N LEU A 202 -19.14 8.18 -36.16
CA LEU A 202 -19.06 9.52 -35.61
C LEU A 202 -19.83 9.66 -34.28
N ALA A 203 -20.99 9.01 -34.15
CA ALA A 203 -21.73 8.97 -32.88
C ALA A 203 -20.93 8.25 -31.79
N GLN A 204 -20.26 7.15 -32.16
CA GLN A 204 -19.34 6.44 -31.29
C GLN A 204 -18.15 7.32 -30.87
N ASP A 205 -17.57 8.14 -31.76
CA ASP A 205 -16.51 9.10 -31.41
C ASP A 205 -16.98 10.10 -30.36
N ILE A 206 -18.12 10.73 -30.61
CA ILE A 206 -18.71 11.70 -29.68
C ILE A 206 -18.87 11.08 -28.30
N VAL A 207 -19.43 9.86 -28.23
CA VAL A 207 -19.62 9.15 -26.96
C VAL A 207 -18.29 8.78 -26.32
N TYR A 208 -17.34 8.22 -27.08
CA TYR A 208 -16.07 7.76 -26.52
C TYR A 208 -15.27 8.93 -25.97
N GLN A 209 -15.24 10.06 -26.69
CA GLN A 209 -14.56 11.26 -26.25
C GLN A 209 -15.20 11.85 -24.97
N ASN A 210 -16.52 11.81 -24.85
CA ASN A 210 -17.23 12.33 -23.68
C ASN A 210 -17.19 11.37 -22.47
N MET A 211 -17.12 10.05 -22.70
CA MET A 211 -17.21 9.02 -21.64
C MET A 211 -15.85 8.46 -21.21
N THR A 212 -14.80 8.73 -21.98
CA THR A 212 -13.42 8.44 -21.60
C THR A 212 -12.91 9.53 -20.68
N ILE A 213 -12.27 9.13 -19.58
CA ILE A 213 -11.60 10.09 -18.69
C ILE A 213 -10.42 10.63 -19.49
N SER A 214 -10.29 11.95 -19.68
CA SER A 214 -9.14 12.54 -20.38
C SER A 214 -7.83 12.02 -19.79
N SER A 215 -6.78 11.89 -20.61
CA SER A 215 -5.47 11.38 -20.18
C SER A 215 -4.97 12.13 -18.94
N GLU A 216 -5.13 13.46 -18.92
CA GLU A 216 -4.88 14.32 -17.76
C GLU A 216 -5.72 13.94 -16.54
N LYS A 217 -7.05 13.83 -16.67
CA LYS A 217 -7.91 13.52 -15.53
C LYS A 217 -7.64 12.12 -15.00
N ALA A 218 -7.30 11.15 -15.86
CA ALA A 218 -6.92 9.81 -15.45
C ALA A 218 -5.60 9.83 -14.68
N PHE A 219 -4.61 10.56 -15.19
CA PHE A 219 -3.32 10.76 -14.54
C PHE A 219 -3.49 11.42 -13.16
N ARG A 220 -4.21 12.55 -13.08
CA ARG A 220 -4.49 13.28 -11.82
C ARG A 220 -5.23 12.41 -10.81
N ASN A 221 -6.26 11.68 -11.24
CA ASN A 221 -7.01 10.75 -10.39
C ASN A 221 -6.15 9.64 -9.73
N VAL A 222 -5.01 9.29 -10.33
CA VAL A 222 -4.04 8.35 -9.77
C VAL A 222 -2.99 9.10 -8.95
N LEU A 223 -2.40 10.16 -9.50
CA LEU A 223 -1.36 10.96 -8.85
C LEU A 223 -1.83 11.47 -7.49
N ASP A 224 -3.05 11.99 -7.39
CA ASP A 224 -3.61 12.53 -6.15
C ASP A 224 -3.79 11.48 -5.03
N LYS A 225 -3.75 10.18 -5.38
CA LYS A 225 -3.86 9.06 -4.43
C LYS A 225 -2.51 8.54 -3.98
N ILE A 226 -1.43 8.87 -4.70
CA ILE A 226 -0.07 8.48 -4.36
C ILE A 226 0.46 9.47 -3.32
N PRO A 227 1.10 9.00 -2.22
CA PRO A 227 1.73 9.91 -1.26
C PRO A 227 2.70 10.86 -1.96
N LYS A 228 2.61 12.16 -1.67
CA LYS A 228 3.39 13.19 -2.38
C LYS A 228 4.90 12.90 -2.44
N HIS A 229 5.48 12.36 -1.36
CA HIS A 229 6.90 11.99 -1.35
C HIS A 229 7.23 10.80 -2.26
N TRP A 230 6.31 9.84 -2.45
CA TRP A 230 6.48 8.72 -3.37
C TRP A 230 6.40 9.20 -4.82
N ALA A 231 5.41 10.03 -5.12
CA ALA A 231 5.28 10.66 -6.42
C ALA A 231 6.56 11.46 -6.76
N SER A 232 7.05 12.28 -5.82
CA SER A 232 8.30 13.02 -5.96
C SER A 232 9.47 12.10 -6.33
N VAL A 233 9.75 11.06 -5.53
CA VAL A 233 10.87 10.12 -5.82
C VAL A 233 10.70 9.45 -7.18
N PHE A 234 9.48 9.02 -7.52
CA PHE A 234 9.18 8.43 -8.82
C PHE A 234 9.52 9.38 -9.99
N PHE A 235 9.00 10.61 -9.99
CA PHE A 235 9.19 11.54 -11.10
C PHE A 235 10.63 12.05 -11.18
N TYR A 236 11.31 12.30 -10.06
CA TYR A 236 12.72 12.71 -10.10
C TYR A 236 13.61 11.58 -10.60
N LYS A 237 13.45 10.34 -10.14
CA LYS A 237 14.27 9.22 -10.67
C LYS A 237 13.94 8.90 -12.12
N LEU A 238 12.67 8.97 -12.52
CA LEU A 238 12.27 8.80 -13.92
C LEU A 238 12.85 9.91 -14.81
N GLY A 239 12.76 11.16 -14.36
CA GLY A 239 13.38 12.31 -15.03
C GLY A 239 14.89 12.16 -15.16
N ASN A 240 15.58 11.71 -14.10
CA ASN A 240 17.00 11.43 -14.14
C ASN A 240 17.33 10.28 -15.11
N ILE A 241 16.50 9.24 -15.21
CA ILE A 241 16.71 8.17 -16.21
C ILE A 241 16.69 8.75 -17.63
N ILE A 242 15.70 9.60 -17.92
CA ILE A 242 15.56 10.26 -19.23
C ILE A 242 16.75 11.17 -19.51
N GLU A 243 17.16 11.98 -18.53
CA GLU A 243 18.31 12.91 -18.66
C GLU A 243 19.65 12.14 -18.76
N ASP A 244 19.93 11.20 -17.86
CA ASP A 244 21.19 10.45 -17.78
C ASP A 244 21.43 9.56 -19.01
N LEU A 245 20.36 8.99 -19.59
CA LEU A 245 20.45 8.15 -20.77
C LEU A 245 20.20 8.91 -22.08
N ALA A 246 19.98 10.24 -22.00
CA ALA A 246 19.65 11.10 -23.14
C ALA A 246 18.51 10.55 -24.01
N LEU A 247 17.42 10.14 -23.37
CA LEU A 247 16.28 9.52 -24.05
C LEU A 247 15.45 10.57 -24.79
N GLU A 248 15.21 10.35 -26.08
CA GLU A 248 14.25 11.12 -26.87
C GLU A 248 12.83 10.58 -26.68
N ASP A 249 11.82 11.42 -26.90
CA ASP A 249 10.42 10.99 -26.88
C ASP A 249 10.15 10.06 -28.07
N THR A 250 10.03 8.77 -27.80
CA THR A 250 9.94 7.71 -28.81
C THR A 250 8.77 6.78 -28.53
N GLU A 251 8.35 6.07 -29.57
CA GLU A 251 7.19 5.19 -29.54
C GLU A 251 7.36 3.94 -28.66
N ASN A 252 8.59 3.57 -28.32
CA ASN A 252 8.92 2.36 -27.55
C ASN A 252 8.88 2.60 -26.03
N GLN A 253 8.93 3.85 -25.60
CA GLN A 253 8.73 4.24 -24.20
C GLN A 253 7.23 4.34 -23.96
N VAL A 254 6.70 3.74 -22.89
CA VAL A 254 5.27 3.79 -22.58
C VAL A 254 5.04 4.30 -21.15
N PHE A 255 4.20 5.31 -21.02
CA PHE A 255 3.81 5.99 -19.79
C PHE A 255 2.37 5.63 -19.43
N SER A 256 2.17 4.54 -18.69
CA SER A 256 0.82 4.02 -18.43
C SER A 256 0.23 4.49 -17.10
N VAL A 257 -1.09 4.71 -17.10
CA VAL A 257 -1.89 5.03 -15.91
C VAL A 257 -2.89 3.90 -15.65
N ARG A 258 -2.77 3.23 -14.51
CA ARG A 258 -3.67 2.15 -14.09
C ARG A 258 -4.64 2.66 -13.02
N LEU A 259 -5.91 2.86 -13.40
CA LEU A 259 -6.94 3.42 -12.52
C LEU A 259 -7.38 2.44 -11.41
N ASP A 260 -7.40 1.15 -11.73
CA ASP A 260 -7.75 0.03 -10.85
C ASP A 260 -6.68 -0.19 -9.77
N GLU A 261 -5.42 -0.28 -10.19
CA GLU A 261 -4.28 -0.45 -9.30
C GLU A 261 -3.80 0.86 -8.68
N LYS A 262 -4.33 2.00 -9.16
CA LYS A 262 -3.91 3.36 -8.80
C LYS A 262 -2.40 3.53 -8.97
N SER A 263 -1.85 3.11 -10.11
CA SER A 263 -0.40 3.18 -10.36
C SER A 263 -0.03 3.95 -11.61
N LEU A 264 1.11 4.63 -11.55
CA LEU A 264 1.81 5.24 -12.68
C LEU A 264 2.99 4.33 -13.02
N ARG A 265 3.17 3.99 -14.30
CA ARG A 265 4.25 3.09 -14.73
C ARG A 265 4.94 3.57 -15.97
N TYR A 266 6.26 3.47 -15.95
CA TYR A 266 7.14 3.64 -17.09
C TYR A 266 7.61 2.27 -17.57
N HIS A 267 7.50 2.06 -18.88
CA HIS A 267 7.88 0.81 -19.55
C HIS A 267 8.76 1.09 -20.76
N ILE A 268 9.58 0.09 -21.09
CA ILE A 268 10.18 -0.06 -22.41
C ILE A 268 9.50 -1.27 -23.07
N GLY A 269 8.78 -1.06 -24.17
CA GLY A 269 7.92 -2.07 -24.77
C GLY A 269 6.87 -2.61 -23.78
N LYS A 270 6.94 -3.92 -23.47
CA LYS A 270 6.08 -4.58 -22.47
C LYS A 270 6.72 -4.71 -21.08
N ARG A 271 7.95 -4.20 -20.91
CA ARG A 271 8.72 -4.34 -19.66
C ARG A 271 8.42 -3.19 -18.71
N ILE A 272 7.91 -3.51 -17.51
CA ILE A 272 7.81 -2.52 -16.44
C ILE A 272 9.23 -2.20 -15.97
N CYS A 273 9.67 -0.97 -16.17
CA CYS A 273 10.98 -0.52 -15.69
C CYS A 273 10.88 0.15 -14.32
N LEU A 274 9.89 1.02 -14.16
CA LEU A 274 9.64 1.73 -12.91
C LEU A 274 8.15 2.00 -12.75
N SER A 275 7.61 1.77 -11.57
CA SER A 275 6.20 2.00 -11.26
C SER A 275 6.02 2.47 -9.83
N VAL A 276 5.03 3.32 -9.60
CA VAL A 276 4.63 3.81 -8.28
C VAL A 276 3.13 3.66 -8.07
N SER A 277 2.74 3.24 -6.87
CA SER A 277 1.36 3.17 -6.40
C SER A 277 1.28 3.69 -4.95
N PRO A 278 0.08 3.83 -4.35
CA PRO A 278 -0.05 4.19 -2.93
C PRO A 278 0.52 3.16 -1.95
N LYS A 279 0.89 1.97 -2.41
CA LYS A 279 1.31 0.84 -1.56
C LYS A 279 2.78 0.46 -1.74
N GLU A 280 3.27 0.50 -2.97
CA GLU A 280 4.57 -0.05 -3.35
C GLU A 280 5.13 0.59 -4.62
N PHE A 281 6.44 0.51 -4.75
CA PHE A 281 7.16 0.65 -6.01
C PHE A 281 7.39 -0.72 -6.65
N LEU A 282 7.39 -0.74 -7.98
CA LEU A 282 8.00 -1.84 -8.74
C LEU A 282 9.18 -1.26 -9.53
N PHE A 283 10.27 -2.00 -9.60
CA PHE A 283 11.47 -1.56 -10.33
C PHE A 283 12.26 -2.75 -10.86
N ILE A 284 12.93 -2.53 -11.99
CA ILE A 284 13.73 -3.55 -12.66
C ILE A 284 15.22 -3.41 -12.33
N THR A 285 15.97 -4.52 -12.34
CA THR A 285 17.44 -4.53 -12.34
C THR A 285 17.95 -5.53 -13.39
N GLY A 286 19.15 -5.28 -13.94
CA GLY A 286 19.80 -6.15 -14.93
C GLY A 286 20.65 -7.26 -14.30
N THR A 287 20.89 -7.19 -13.00
CA THR A 287 21.53 -8.24 -12.22
C THR A 287 20.73 -8.50 -10.96
N GLU A 288 20.83 -9.73 -10.44
CA GLU A 288 20.17 -10.11 -9.22
C GLU A 288 20.72 -9.29 -8.04
N VAL A 289 19.84 -8.55 -7.38
CA VAL A 289 20.09 -7.90 -6.11
C VAL A 289 19.37 -8.69 -5.02
N ASP A 290 20.10 -9.13 -4.00
CA ASP A 290 19.49 -9.78 -2.83
C ASP A 290 18.91 -8.72 -1.91
N ILE A 291 17.60 -8.51 -2.02
CA ILE A 291 16.86 -7.57 -1.18
C ILE A 291 15.93 -8.38 -0.27
N PRO A 292 16.24 -8.48 1.04
CA PRO A 292 15.45 -9.29 1.96
C PRO A 292 13.97 -8.90 1.95
N LYS A 293 13.10 -9.91 1.82
CA LYS A 293 11.63 -9.80 1.90
C LYS A 293 10.92 -9.17 0.69
N LEU A 294 11.62 -8.74 -0.36
CA LEU A 294 10.96 -8.31 -1.59
C LEU A 294 10.65 -9.52 -2.47
N ARG A 295 9.37 -9.64 -2.87
CA ARG A 295 9.01 -10.54 -3.95
C ARG A 295 9.67 -10.06 -5.24
N ARG A 296 10.21 -10.99 -6.02
CA ARG A 296 10.76 -10.71 -7.36
C ARG A 296 10.29 -11.72 -8.39
N GLU A 297 10.39 -11.33 -9.65
CA GLU A 297 10.16 -12.16 -10.83
C GLU A 297 11.38 -12.07 -11.75
N GLU A 298 11.85 -13.20 -12.24
CA GLU A 298 12.99 -13.29 -13.16
C GLU A 298 12.49 -13.47 -14.59
N PHE A 299 13.11 -12.76 -15.53
CA PHE A 299 12.84 -12.87 -16.95
C PHE A 299 14.05 -13.41 -17.68
N GLU A 300 13.89 -14.59 -18.30
CA GLU A 300 14.94 -15.21 -19.10
C GLU A 300 14.85 -14.71 -20.56
N ARG A 301 15.91 -13.98 -20.99
CA ARG A 301 16.32 -13.57 -22.37
C ARG A 301 16.13 -12.08 -22.73
N PRO A 302 17.08 -11.46 -23.47
CA PRO A 302 18.44 -11.92 -23.80
C PRO A 302 19.47 -11.70 -22.67
N ASN A 303 19.15 -10.84 -21.70
CA ASN A 303 19.84 -10.69 -20.42
C ASN A 303 18.84 -11.02 -19.31
N ASN A 304 19.29 -11.63 -18.22
CA ASN A 304 18.41 -11.87 -17.07
C ASN A 304 18.01 -10.52 -16.47
N ALA A 305 16.72 -10.23 -16.43
CA ALA A 305 16.20 -9.05 -15.75
C ALA A 305 15.30 -9.45 -14.59
N PHE A 306 15.38 -8.69 -13.50
CA PHE A 306 14.65 -8.97 -12.27
C PHE A 306 13.70 -7.82 -11.97
N LEU A 307 12.40 -8.11 -11.93
CA LEU A 307 11.38 -7.15 -11.50
C LEU A 307 11.06 -7.37 -10.03
N TYR A 308 11.32 -6.34 -9.23
CA TYR A 308 11.05 -6.33 -7.80
C TYR A 308 9.69 -5.70 -7.53
N TYR A 309 8.94 -6.32 -6.65
CA TYR A 309 7.68 -5.84 -6.10
C TYR A 309 7.91 -5.37 -4.66
N GLN A 310 6.95 -4.67 -4.06
CA GLN A 310 6.98 -4.22 -2.67
C GLN A 310 8.10 -3.21 -2.35
N GLY A 311 8.62 -2.52 -3.37
CA GLY A 311 9.64 -1.49 -3.24
C GLY A 311 9.14 -0.28 -2.44
N THR A 312 10.08 0.48 -1.88
CA THR A 312 9.84 1.72 -1.13
C THR A 312 10.64 2.85 -1.77
N PRO A 313 10.37 4.14 -1.45
CA PRO A 313 11.20 5.24 -1.93
C PRO A 313 12.70 5.01 -1.69
N GLN A 314 13.07 4.49 -0.52
CA GLN A 314 14.46 4.19 -0.18
C GLN A 314 15.08 3.13 -1.10
N HIS A 315 14.31 2.11 -1.52
CA HIS A 315 14.82 1.12 -2.48
C HIS A 315 15.10 1.75 -3.84
N ILE A 316 14.23 2.65 -4.31
CA ILE A 316 14.43 3.37 -5.58
C ILE A 316 15.65 4.30 -5.50
N GLU A 317 15.85 4.98 -4.37
CA GLU A 317 17.06 5.76 -4.10
C GLU A 317 18.33 4.89 -4.12
N THR A 318 18.29 3.77 -3.40
CA THR A 318 19.46 2.90 -3.16
C THR A 318 19.89 2.17 -4.43
N TYR A 319 18.93 1.62 -5.18
CA TYR A 319 19.18 0.80 -6.37
C TYR A 319 18.99 1.57 -7.68
N TYR A 320 18.97 2.91 -7.61
CA TYR A 320 18.87 3.76 -8.81
C TYR A 320 19.89 3.41 -9.91
N PRO A 321 21.19 3.16 -9.60
CA PRO A 321 22.16 2.79 -10.63
C PRO A 321 21.79 1.50 -11.36
N ASP A 322 21.30 0.50 -10.63
CA ASP A 322 20.90 -0.80 -11.19
C ASP A 322 19.64 -0.67 -12.06
N ILE A 323 18.67 0.14 -11.62
CA ILE A 323 17.45 0.47 -12.37
C ILE A 323 17.81 1.15 -13.68
N LYS A 324 18.68 2.17 -13.63
CA LYS A 324 19.11 2.91 -14.83
C LYS A 324 19.83 2.00 -15.83
N ASN A 325 20.73 1.14 -15.35
CA ASN A 325 21.44 0.20 -16.21
C ASN A 325 20.49 -0.79 -16.87
N ALA A 326 19.53 -1.32 -16.12
CA ALA A 326 18.51 -2.21 -16.65
C ALA A 326 17.65 -1.54 -17.73
N VAL A 327 17.21 -0.29 -17.52
CA VAL A 327 16.47 0.49 -18.54
C VAL A 327 17.29 0.63 -19.82
N LYS A 328 18.58 0.93 -19.69
CA LYS A 328 19.49 1.06 -20.84
C LYS A 328 19.58 -0.25 -21.64
N GLU A 329 19.65 -1.38 -20.95
CA GLU A 329 19.67 -2.70 -21.58
C GLU A 329 18.35 -2.99 -22.29
N GLU A 330 17.20 -2.77 -21.63
CA GLU A 330 15.88 -2.96 -22.24
C GLU A 330 15.69 -2.13 -23.51
N ILE A 331 16.18 -0.89 -23.54
CA ILE A 331 16.16 -0.04 -24.75
C ILE A 331 16.99 -0.66 -25.89
N ALA A 332 18.14 -1.24 -25.58
CA ALA A 332 19.02 -1.85 -26.58
C ALA A 332 18.45 -3.17 -27.15
N LEU A 333 17.55 -3.83 -26.41
CA LEU A 333 16.98 -5.13 -26.74
C LEU A 333 15.75 -5.06 -27.65
N ASP A 334 15.17 -3.87 -27.85
CA ASP A 334 13.85 -3.74 -28.47
C ASP A 334 13.88 -3.95 -30.00
N LYS A 335 13.67 -5.20 -30.40
CA LYS A 335 13.20 -5.59 -31.74
C LYS A 335 11.90 -6.36 -31.54
N GLU A 336 10.79 -5.74 -31.93
CA GLU A 336 9.44 -6.31 -32.01
C GLU A 336 8.69 -6.47 -30.67
N THR A 337 7.90 -5.47 -30.25
CA THR A 337 6.50 -5.67 -29.80
C THR A 337 5.72 -4.39 -29.44
N TYR A 338 4.58 -4.18 -30.10
CA TYR A 338 3.47 -3.31 -29.67
C TYR A 338 2.71 -3.93 -28.46
N PRO A 339 2.05 -3.13 -27.57
CA PRO A 339 1.05 -2.11 -27.94
C PRO A 339 1.09 -0.75 -27.20
N LYS A 340 0.90 0.33 -27.98
CA LYS A 340 0.64 1.72 -27.57
C LYS A 340 -0.69 1.94 -26.81
N SER A 341 -1.52 0.91 -26.66
CA SER A 341 -2.90 1.02 -26.14
C SER A 341 -3.03 1.45 -24.68
N TYR A 342 -1.94 1.46 -23.93
CA TYR A 342 -1.89 1.83 -22.52
C TYR A 342 -1.09 3.11 -22.24
N ASP A 343 -0.59 3.78 -23.28
CA ASP A 343 0.16 5.03 -23.13
C ASP A 343 -0.79 6.18 -22.75
N ASN A 344 -0.36 7.01 -21.79
CA ASN A 344 -1.07 8.19 -21.37
C ASN A 344 -0.29 9.42 -21.83
N SER A 345 -0.82 10.08 -22.87
CA SER A 345 -0.21 11.25 -23.51
C SER A 345 0.12 12.38 -22.54
N TYR A 346 -0.75 12.66 -21.57
CA TYR A 346 -0.49 13.70 -20.57
C TYR A 346 0.63 13.31 -19.61
N PHE A 347 0.68 12.05 -19.17
CA PHE A 347 1.76 11.58 -18.30
C PHE A 347 3.12 11.65 -19.02
N ARG A 348 3.18 11.25 -20.29
CA ARG A 348 4.39 11.41 -21.14
C ARG A 348 4.83 12.87 -21.20
N GLU A 349 3.92 13.76 -21.61
CA GLU A 349 4.17 15.20 -21.71
C GLU A 349 4.61 15.79 -20.36
N TYR A 350 3.97 15.39 -19.26
CA TYR A 350 4.28 15.83 -17.91
C TYR A 350 5.72 15.52 -17.48
N VAL A 351 6.27 14.39 -17.95
CA VAL A 351 7.66 13.99 -17.69
C VAL A 351 8.63 14.72 -18.61
N PHE A 352 8.42 14.69 -19.93
CA PHE A 352 9.34 15.30 -20.90
C PHE A 352 9.40 16.83 -20.81
N GLU A 353 8.28 17.49 -20.53
CA GLU A 353 8.22 18.94 -20.28
C GLU A 353 8.60 19.31 -18.83
N LYS A 354 9.00 18.33 -18.01
CA LYS A 354 9.46 18.53 -16.63
C LYS A 354 8.47 19.28 -15.73
N LYS A 355 7.16 19.14 -15.99
CA LYS A 355 6.08 19.78 -15.22
C LYS A 355 6.12 19.39 -13.73
N TYR A 356 6.60 18.18 -13.44
CA TYR A 356 6.83 17.70 -12.08
C TYR A 356 7.83 18.53 -11.27
N LYS A 357 8.81 19.20 -11.90
CA LYS A 357 9.80 20.02 -11.19
C LYS A 357 9.13 21.21 -10.49
N VAL A 358 8.15 21.83 -11.15
CA VAL A 358 7.35 22.93 -10.57
C VAL A 358 6.41 22.39 -9.50
N GLU A 359 5.72 21.27 -9.77
CA GLU A 359 4.73 20.72 -8.84
C GLU A 359 5.35 20.19 -7.53
N PHE A 360 6.59 19.71 -7.59
CA PHE A 360 7.33 19.18 -6.45
C PHE A 360 8.52 20.06 -6.02
N GLU A 361 8.59 21.32 -6.45
CA GLU A 361 9.70 22.25 -6.19
C GLU A 361 9.98 22.44 -4.68
N THR A 362 8.91 22.54 -3.87
CA THR A 362 9.01 22.63 -2.40
C THR A 362 9.43 21.32 -1.74
N ILE A 363 9.29 20.18 -2.42
CA ILE A 363 9.74 18.88 -1.91
C ILE A 363 11.20 18.65 -2.30
N GLU A 364 11.61 19.03 -3.52
CA GLU A 364 12.99 18.95 -3.99
C GLU A 364 13.92 19.92 -3.26
N SER A 365 13.50 21.16 -3.02
CA SER A 365 14.28 22.13 -2.22
C SER A 365 14.51 21.68 -0.78
N ASN A 366 13.57 20.89 -0.21
CA ASN A 366 13.73 20.22 1.07
C ASN A 366 14.58 18.94 1.00
N MET A 367 14.64 18.26 -0.15
CA MET A 367 15.42 17.03 -0.37
C MET A 367 16.88 17.29 -0.78
N THR A 368 17.16 18.36 -1.52
CA THR A 368 18.50 18.66 -2.07
C THR A 368 19.42 19.39 -1.09
N ASN A 369 18.87 20.07 -0.08
CA ASN A 369 19.66 20.89 0.85
C ASN A 369 19.72 20.40 2.31
N GLN A 370 19.11 19.27 2.64
CA GLN A 370 19.34 18.60 3.91
C GLN A 370 19.31 17.09 3.69
N ALA A 371 20.29 16.37 4.24
CA ALA A 371 20.13 14.94 4.45
C ALA A 371 18.75 14.72 5.07
N ILE A 372 17.86 13.98 4.40
CA ILE A 372 16.49 13.75 4.87
C ILE A 372 16.60 13.24 6.30
N LYS A 373 16.31 14.12 7.28
CA LYS A 373 16.30 13.72 8.68
C LYS A 373 15.12 12.76 8.80
N PRO A 374 15.34 11.49 9.18
CA PRO A 374 14.26 10.53 9.31
C PRO A 374 13.20 11.08 10.26
N THR A 375 11.92 10.94 9.90
CA THR A 375 10.85 11.36 10.80
C THR A 375 10.85 10.46 12.04
N ILE A 376 10.17 10.89 13.10
CA ILE A 376 10.03 10.07 14.32
C ILE A 376 9.34 8.72 14.01
N ILE A 377 8.44 8.69 13.02
CA ILE A 377 7.77 7.46 12.58
C ILE A 377 8.75 6.55 11.84
N ASP A 378 9.58 7.08 10.94
CA ASP A 378 10.62 6.29 10.26
C ASP A 378 11.61 5.71 11.27
N LEU A 379 12.01 6.52 12.25
CA LEU A 379 12.86 6.09 13.36
C LEU A 379 12.20 4.99 14.20
N LEU A 380 10.89 5.09 14.46
CA LEU A 380 10.13 4.05 15.16
C LEU A 380 9.98 2.78 14.33
N HIS A 381 9.80 2.86 13.01
CA HIS A 381 9.80 1.67 12.14
C HIS A 381 11.19 1.00 12.10
N TYR A 382 12.26 1.78 12.20
CA TYR A 382 13.62 1.24 12.23
C TYR A 382 13.99 0.66 13.60
N LYS A 383 13.76 1.39 14.69
CA LYS A 383 14.20 1.02 16.05
C LYS A 383 13.14 0.37 16.91
N HIS A 384 11.86 0.49 16.58
CA HIS A 384 10.70 0.03 17.40
C HIS A 384 10.58 0.66 18.79
N GLN A 385 11.59 1.39 19.25
CA GLN A 385 11.55 2.11 20.51
C GLN A 385 12.31 3.44 20.46
N ILE A 386 11.70 4.46 21.09
CA ILE A 386 12.30 5.79 21.22
C ILE A 386 12.13 6.32 22.64
N ILE A 387 12.97 7.29 23.01
CA ILE A 387 12.78 8.13 24.19
C ILE A 387 12.67 9.57 23.70
N LEU A 388 11.49 10.17 23.93
CA LEU A 388 11.29 11.60 23.81
C LEU A 388 11.85 12.27 25.06
N GLN A 389 12.96 12.97 24.92
CA GLN A 389 13.63 13.66 26.02
C GLN A 389 13.60 15.17 25.83
N GLY A 390 13.74 15.91 26.92
CA GLY A 390 13.82 17.37 26.88
C GLY A 390 13.30 18.01 28.16
N PRO A 391 13.26 19.34 28.20
CA PRO A 391 12.98 20.08 29.41
C PRO A 391 11.49 20.00 29.79
N PRO A 392 11.14 20.35 31.05
CA PRO A 392 9.76 20.32 31.49
C PRO A 392 8.88 21.27 30.66
N GLY A 393 7.64 20.86 30.41
CA GLY A 393 6.65 21.68 29.71
C GLY A 393 6.74 21.73 28.19
N THR A 394 7.55 20.88 27.54
CA THR A 394 7.63 20.80 26.07
C THR A 394 6.58 19.89 25.41
N GLY A 395 5.74 19.23 26.22
CA GLY A 395 4.64 18.39 25.73
C GLY A 395 5.05 16.98 25.27
N LYS A 396 6.16 16.42 25.77
CA LYS A 396 6.64 15.06 25.43
C LYS A 396 5.54 13.99 25.53
N THR A 397 4.79 13.94 26.62
CA THR A 397 3.69 12.97 26.81
C THR A 397 2.55 13.20 25.83
N ARG A 398 2.25 14.46 25.48
CA ARG A 398 1.26 14.81 24.43
C ARG A 398 1.75 14.35 23.06
N GLU A 399 3.03 14.54 22.76
CA GLU A 399 3.64 14.13 21.51
C GLU A 399 3.71 12.60 21.38
N ALA A 400 4.07 11.89 22.45
CA ALA A 400 4.01 10.43 22.51
C ALA A 400 2.60 9.91 22.21
N LYS A 401 1.56 10.53 22.78
CA LYS A 401 0.15 10.20 22.48
C LYS A 401 -0.21 10.49 21.02
N ARG A 402 0.25 11.61 20.45
CA ARG A 402 0.03 11.96 19.03
C ARG A 402 0.65 10.93 18.09
N ILE A 403 1.91 10.55 18.36
CA ILE A 403 2.63 9.49 17.63
C ILE A 403 1.90 8.15 17.76
N ALA A 404 1.40 7.81 18.96
CA ALA A 404 0.63 6.60 19.17
C ALA A 404 -0.65 6.58 18.32
N LYS A 405 -1.43 7.67 18.28
CA LYS A 405 -2.61 7.77 17.40
C LYS A 405 -2.24 7.54 15.94
N GLN A 406 -1.16 8.17 15.47
CA GLN A 406 -0.67 8.01 14.11
C GLN A 406 -0.29 6.56 13.78
N LEU A 407 0.47 5.88 14.66
CA LEU A 407 0.84 4.47 14.49
C LEU A 407 -0.37 3.53 14.51
N LEU A 408 -1.41 3.89 15.25
CA LEU A 408 -2.65 3.12 15.35
C LEU A 408 -3.66 3.42 14.22
N GLY A 409 -3.37 4.39 13.36
CA GLY A 409 -4.27 4.82 12.28
C GLY A 409 -5.51 5.57 12.79
N LEU A 410 -5.39 6.24 13.95
CA LEU A 410 -6.44 7.03 14.57
C LEU A 410 -6.30 8.51 14.19
N ASN A 411 -7.42 9.23 14.16
CA ASN A 411 -7.45 10.68 13.98
C ASN A 411 -7.06 11.42 15.26
N ASP A 412 -6.71 12.70 15.16
CA ASP A 412 -6.28 13.51 16.31
C ASP A 412 -7.32 13.63 17.43
N ASN A 413 -8.61 13.54 17.09
CA ASN A 413 -9.73 13.62 18.06
C ASN A 413 -10.11 12.28 18.67
N ASP A 414 -9.60 11.16 18.16
CA ASP A 414 -9.97 9.84 18.66
C ASP A 414 -9.38 9.58 20.05
N SER A 415 -10.15 8.95 20.93
CA SER A 415 -9.68 8.60 22.27
C SER A 415 -8.73 7.41 22.23
N LEU A 416 -7.70 7.45 23.07
CA LEU A 416 -6.83 6.31 23.36
C LEU A 416 -7.34 5.49 24.56
N GLU A 417 -8.31 6.01 25.30
CA GLU A 417 -8.87 5.33 26.46
C GLU A 417 -9.64 4.06 26.03
N GLY A 418 -9.38 2.95 26.73
CA GLY A 418 -10.00 1.66 26.41
C GLY A 418 -9.49 0.99 25.13
N ASN A 419 -8.53 1.58 24.42
CA ASN A 419 -7.97 0.95 23.22
C ASN A 419 -7.01 -0.18 23.61
N GLU A 420 -7.35 -1.42 23.24
CA GLU A 420 -6.57 -2.63 23.52
C GLU A 420 -5.16 -2.61 22.88
N GLN A 421 -4.96 -1.83 21.81
CA GLN A 421 -3.68 -1.67 21.13
C GLN A 421 -2.80 -0.58 21.76
N PHE A 422 -3.25 0.05 22.84
CA PHE A 422 -2.56 1.15 23.49
C PHE A 422 -2.43 0.93 25.00
N LYS A 423 -1.24 1.21 25.52
CA LYS A 423 -1.01 1.26 26.97
C LYS A 423 -0.14 2.47 27.31
N LEU A 424 -0.50 3.17 28.38
CA LEU A 424 0.34 4.21 28.98
C LEU A 424 0.48 3.91 30.47
N ILE A 425 1.72 3.92 30.94
CA ILE A 425 2.07 3.86 32.36
C ILE A 425 3.06 4.97 32.70
N GLN A 426 3.23 5.25 33.98
CA GLN A 426 4.24 6.16 34.49
C GLN A 426 5.17 5.38 35.43
N PHE A 427 6.49 5.56 35.28
CA PHE A 427 7.45 4.93 36.19
C PHE A 427 7.61 5.70 37.50
N HIS A 428 7.85 4.92 38.55
CA HIS A 428 8.09 5.37 39.91
C HIS A 428 9.37 4.69 40.43
N PRO A 429 10.14 5.32 41.34
CA PRO A 429 11.40 4.74 41.86
C PRO A 429 11.32 3.32 42.43
N SER A 430 10.13 2.88 42.85
CA SER A 430 9.89 1.55 43.40
C SER A 430 9.56 0.47 42.36
N TYR A 431 9.47 0.81 41.07
CA TYR A 431 9.18 -0.18 40.03
C TYR A 431 10.30 -1.22 39.94
N SER A 432 9.89 -2.50 39.92
CA SER A 432 10.79 -3.64 39.77
C SER A 432 10.46 -4.48 38.53
N TYR A 433 11.31 -5.48 38.24
CA TYR A 433 11.04 -6.49 37.22
C TYR A 433 9.70 -7.22 37.48
N GLU A 434 9.40 -7.48 38.75
CA GLU A 434 8.19 -8.21 39.19
C GLU A 434 6.91 -7.40 39.04
N ASP A 435 7.00 -6.09 38.85
CA ASP A 435 5.86 -5.22 38.58
C ASP A 435 5.62 -5.03 37.08
N PHE A 436 6.67 -5.16 36.26
CA PHE A 436 6.65 -4.74 34.87
C PHE A 436 6.72 -5.89 33.86
N VAL A 437 7.55 -6.90 34.11
CA VAL A 437 7.80 -8.01 33.18
C VAL A 437 7.10 -9.28 33.65
N ARG A 438 7.61 -9.92 34.70
CA ARG A 438 7.05 -11.13 35.30
C ARG A 438 7.35 -11.14 36.79
N GLY A 439 6.38 -11.56 37.59
CA GLY A 439 6.55 -11.64 39.04
C GLY A 439 5.70 -12.76 39.64
N ILE A 440 6.08 -13.18 40.85
CA ILE A 440 5.36 -14.18 41.62
C ILE A 440 4.16 -13.51 42.30
N VAL A 441 2.99 -14.13 42.21
CA VAL A 441 1.77 -13.70 42.89
C VAL A 441 1.29 -14.79 43.83
N ALA A 442 0.89 -14.37 45.02
CA ALA A 442 0.20 -15.21 45.98
C ALA A 442 -1.29 -15.27 45.61
N GLN A 443 -1.78 -16.44 45.22
CA GLN A 443 -3.19 -16.70 44.98
C GLN A 443 -3.75 -17.68 46.03
N PRO A 444 -5.01 -17.54 46.46
CA PRO A 444 -5.64 -18.56 47.30
C PRO A 444 -5.70 -19.89 46.53
N ASN A 445 -5.42 -21.00 47.21
CA ASN A 445 -5.59 -22.32 46.62
C ASN A 445 -7.08 -22.59 46.31
N GLU A 446 -7.36 -23.48 45.35
CA GLU A 446 -8.73 -23.79 44.90
C GLU A 446 -9.65 -24.29 46.03
N THR A 447 -9.08 -24.76 47.14
CA THR A 447 -9.79 -25.26 48.32
C THR A 447 -9.97 -24.21 49.43
N GLY A 448 -9.49 -22.98 49.24
CA GLY A 448 -9.66 -21.84 50.16
C GLY A 448 -8.88 -21.91 51.49
N GLY A 449 -8.05 -22.95 51.70
CA GLY A 449 -7.32 -23.23 52.94
C GLY A 449 -5.84 -22.84 52.96
N GLY A 450 -5.31 -22.22 51.90
CA GLY A 450 -3.89 -21.86 51.79
C GLY A 450 -3.56 -20.95 50.61
N ILE A 451 -2.27 -20.63 50.43
CA ILE A 451 -1.75 -19.76 49.36
C ILE A 451 -0.86 -20.59 48.42
N VAL A 452 -1.01 -20.38 47.10
CA VAL A 452 -0.13 -20.88 46.05
C VAL A 452 0.62 -19.70 45.43
N TYR A 453 1.89 -19.88 45.16
CA TYR A 453 2.72 -18.89 44.48
C TYR A 453 2.82 -19.26 43.00
N THR A 454 2.32 -18.40 42.13
CA THR A 454 2.35 -18.58 40.68
C THR A 454 3.07 -17.43 40.00
N ALA A 455 3.85 -17.73 38.97
CA ALA A 455 4.45 -16.69 38.15
C ALA A 455 3.44 -16.16 37.14
N GLU A 456 3.38 -14.85 36.98
CA GLU A 456 2.46 -14.20 36.05
C GLU A 456 3.16 -13.20 35.15
N ASN A 457 2.68 -13.09 33.91
CA ASN A 457 3.02 -11.97 33.02
C ASN A 457 2.43 -10.68 33.59
N LYS A 458 3.29 -9.68 33.76
CA LYS A 458 2.92 -8.33 34.21
C LYS A 458 2.71 -7.40 33.03
N VAL A 459 2.75 -6.09 33.25
CA VAL A 459 2.23 -5.09 32.32
C VAL A 459 2.82 -5.21 30.91
N LEU A 460 4.16 -5.25 30.77
CA LEU A 460 4.81 -5.33 29.47
C LEU A 460 4.68 -6.72 28.86
N ALA A 461 4.94 -7.79 29.62
CA ALA A 461 4.89 -9.15 29.08
C ALA A 461 3.47 -9.55 28.66
N LYS A 462 2.43 -9.09 29.38
CA LYS A 462 1.03 -9.30 29.01
C LYS A 462 0.71 -8.58 27.69
N PHE A 463 1.06 -7.30 27.60
CA PHE A 463 0.81 -6.52 26.38
C PHE A 463 1.60 -7.04 25.17
N ALA A 464 2.85 -7.47 25.38
CA ALA A 464 3.67 -8.10 24.35
C ALA A 464 3.07 -9.44 23.88
N LYS A 465 2.48 -10.24 24.79
CA LYS A 465 1.77 -11.48 24.42
C LYS A 465 0.54 -11.19 23.56
N GLU A 466 -0.21 -10.14 23.86
CA GLU A 466 -1.37 -9.71 23.05
C GLU A 466 -0.91 -9.24 21.67
N ALA A 467 0.11 -8.38 21.61
CA ALA A 467 0.71 -7.91 20.36
C ALA A 467 1.28 -9.07 19.51
N LEU A 468 1.95 -10.03 20.15
CA LEU A 468 2.55 -11.20 19.50
C LEU A 468 1.47 -12.13 18.96
N THR A 469 0.38 -12.30 19.70
CA THR A 469 -0.79 -13.06 19.24
C THR A 469 -1.32 -12.44 17.96
N ASN A 470 -1.54 -11.12 17.93
CA ASN A 470 -1.89 -10.46 16.67
C ASN A 470 -0.79 -10.71 15.62
N TYR A 471 0.48 -10.38 15.88
CA TYR A 471 1.58 -10.56 14.92
C TYR A 471 1.61 -11.94 14.24
N LEU A 472 1.52 -13.01 15.02
CA LEU A 472 1.54 -14.39 14.51
C LEU A 472 0.28 -14.78 13.72
N TYR A 473 -0.87 -14.16 14.03
CA TYR A 473 -2.17 -14.48 13.43
C TYR A 473 -2.73 -13.37 12.53
N SER A 474 -1.90 -12.41 12.14
CA SER A 474 -2.36 -11.19 11.46
C SER A 474 -1.79 -10.94 10.07
N ASP A 475 -0.89 -11.82 9.64
CA ASP A 475 -0.64 -12.02 8.23
C ASP A 475 -1.58 -13.09 7.71
N GLY A 476 -2.38 -12.72 6.70
CA GLY A 476 -3.21 -13.63 5.92
C GLY A 476 -2.43 -14.68 5.12
N ASN A 477 -1.24 -15.09 5.55
CA ASN A 477 -0.54 -16.24 4.99
C ASN A 477 -1.07 -17.51 5.63
N ILE A 478 -2.20 -17.95 5.10
CA ILE A 478 -2.82 -19.21 5.47
C ILE A 478 -1.83 -20.39 5.40
N LYS A 479 -0.86 -20.38 4.47
CA LYS A 479 0.14 -21.45 4.33
C LYS A 479 1.06 -21.52 5.54
N SER A 480 1.50 -20.38 6.05
CA SER A 480 2.33 -20.33 7.27
C SER A 480 1.53 -20.79 8.49
N TRP A 481 0.26 -20.38 8.60
CA TRP A 481 -0.61 -20.83 9.69
C TRP A 481 -0.87 -22.34 9.62
N ILE A 482 -1.17 -22.87 8.43
CA ILE A 482 -1.37 -24.30 8.19
C ILE A 482 -0.10 -25.06 8.58
N ASN A 483 1.08 -24.66 8.11
CA ASN A 483 2.34 -25.34 8.40
C ASN A 483 2.64 -25.40 9.90
N ASN A 484 2.57 -24.27 10.60
CA ASN A 484 2.89 -24.18 12.02
C ASN A 484 1.95 -25.04 12.88
N ASN A 485 0.64 -25.04 12.57
CA ASN A 485 -0.35 -25.82 13.31
C ASN A 485 -0.33 -27.30 12.90
N PHE A 486 -0.04 -27.60 11.64
CA PHE A 486 0.12 -28.99 11.17
C PHE A 486 1.24 -29.71 11.90
N ASP A 487 2.40 -29.06 12.12
CA ASP A 487 3.51 -29.69 12.84
C ASP A 487 3.16 -29.99 14.32
N ARG A 488 2.38 -29.12 14.95
CA ARG A 488 1.83 -29.37 16.30
C ARG A 488 0.86 -30.54 16.27
N PHE A 489 -0.09 -30.53 15.35
CA PHE A 489 -1.07 -31.60 15.18
C PHE A 489 -0.43 -32.96 14.91
N LYS A 490 0.59 -33.01 14.05
CA LYS A 490 1.37 -34.23 13.74
C LYS A 490 2.02 -34.81 15.01
N ARG A 491 2.66 -33.97 15.83
CA ARG A 491 3.28 -34.42 17.10
C ARG A 491 2.25 -34.96 18.09
N GLU A 492 1.06 -34.35 18.16
CA GLU A 492 0.00 -34.82 19.04
C GLU A 492 -0.52 -36.20 18.60
N ILE A 493 -0.76 -36.38 17.30
CA ILE A 493 -1.16 -37.68 16.74
C ILE A 493 -0.08 -38.74 17.02
N GLN A 494 1.20 -38.39 16.84
CA GLN A 494 2.33 -39.27 17.14
C GLN A 494 2.33 -39.72 18.61
N ASN A 495 2.19 -38.79 19.55
CA ASN A 495 2.14 -39.09 20.98
C ASN A 495 0.96 -39.99 21.36
N ILE A 496 -0.18 -39.87 20.68
CA ILE A 496 -1.35 -40.73 20.90
C ILE A 496 -1.11 -42.13 20.32
N ILE A 497 -0.55 -42.24 19.12
CA ILE A 497 -0.20 -43.53 18.51
C ILE A 497 0.79 -44.28 19.40
N GLU A 498 1.78 -43.62 19.98
CA GLU A 498 2.76 -44.24 20.89
C GLU A 498 2.14 -44.80 22.17
N LYS A 499 1.03 -44.21 22.64
CA LYS A 499 0.33 -44.65 23.86
C LYS A 499 -0.78 -45.67 23.59
N GLU A 500 -1.54 -45.46 22.52
CA GLU A 500 -2.81 -46.16 22.23
C GLU A 500 -2.73 -47.03 20.97
N ASN A 501 -1.55 -47.14 20.35
CA ASN A 501 -1.24 -47.82 19.08
C ASN A 501 -1.95 -47.27 17.84
N LYS A 502 -2.91 -46.34 17.99
CA LYS A 502 -3.65 -45.73 16.88
C LYS A 502 -4.30 -44.41 17.30
N TYR A 503 -4.52 -43.52 16.34
CA TYR A 503 -5.33 -42.31 16.49
C TYR A 503 -6.67 -42.49 15.76
N ILE A 504 -7.78 -42.53 16.50
CA ILE A 504 -9.10 -42.86 15.95
C ILE A 504 -9.69 -41.64 15.22
N LEU A 505 -10.06 -41.81 13.95
CA LEU A 505 -10.80 -40.81 13.17
C LEU A 505 -12.31 -41.01 13.30
N ASP A 506 -12.77 -42.26 13.12
CA ASP A 506 -14.16 -42.69 13.31
C ASP A 506 -14.23 -44.19 13.70
N GLU A 507 -15.43 -44.77 13.73
CA GLU A 507 -15.63 -46.20 14.09
C GLU A 507 -14.87 -47.19 13.20
N LYS A 508 -14.57 -46.83 11.95
CA LYS A 508 -13.99 -47.71 10.94
C LYS A 508 -12.59 -47.31 10.52
N THR A 509 -12.08 -46.17 10.96
CA THR A 509 -10.88 -45.52 10.43
C THR A 509 -10.01 -44.97 11.55
N ALA A 510 -8.75 -45.38 11.56
CA ALA A 510 -7.73 -44.86 12.46
C ALA A 510 -6.39 -44.70 11.75
N ILE A 511 -5.63 -43.68 12.17
CA ILE A 511 -4.23 -43.51 11.80
C ILE A 511 -3.42 -44.46 12.68
N THR A 512 -2.66 -45.34 12.05
CA THR A 512 -1.88 -46.40 12.71
C THR A 512 -0.39 -46.09 12.74
N ASN A 513 0.09 -45.27 11.80
CA ASN A 513 1.50 -44.90 11.71
C ASN A 513 1.65 -43.57 10.92
N ILE A 514 2.79 -42.90 11.08
CA ILE A 514 3.13 -41.64 10.42
C ILE A 514 4.47 -41.86 9.67
N LYS A 515 4.47 -41.64 8.36
CA LYS A 515 5.69 -41.62 7.54
C LYS A 515 6.19 -40.18 7.34
N GLU A 516 7.25 -40.04 6.53
CA GLU A 516 7.88 -38.76 6.23
C GLU A 516 6.90 -37.74 5.62
N GLU A 517 6.05 -38.18 4.69
CA GLU A 517 5.11 -37.31 3.95
C GLU A 517 3.62 -37.74 4.03
N GLU A 518 3.30 -38.81 4.76
CA GLU A 518 1.94 -39.37 4.77
C GLU A 518 1.52 -40.03 6.10
N PHE A 519 0.21 -40.00 6.41
CA PHE A 519 -0.41 -40.79 7.48
C PHE A 519 -0.89 -42.14 6.93
N LEU A 520 -0.60 -43.24 7.64
CA LEU A 520 -1.05 -44.59 7.28
C LEU A 520 -2.35 -44.96 8.01
N LEU A 521 -3.35 -45.42 7.26
CA LEU A 521 -4.66 -45.78 7.79
C LEU A 521 -4.88 -47.30 7.86
N ASN A 522 -5.42 -47.77 8.99
CA ASN A 522 -5.96 -49.12 9.20
C ASN A 522 -5.08 -50.32 8.75
N ASN A 523 -3.75 -50.29 8.89
CA ASN A 523 -2.85 -51.35 8.38
C ASN A 523 -3.08 -51.70 6.89
N THR A 524 -3.65 -50.79 6.10
CA THR A 524 -3.94 -50.95 4.66
C THR A 524 -3.16 -49.95 3.81
N VAL A 525 -3.19 -50.11 2.47
CA VAL A 525 -2.51 -49.25 1.47
C VAL A 525 -3.11 -47.83 1.38
N SER A 526 -4.07 -47.46 2.23
CA SER A 526 -4.71 -46.13 2.19
C SER A 526 -3.93 -45.11 3.02
N THR A 527 -3.59 -43.96 2.42
CA THR A 527 -2.77 -42.93 3.05
C THR A 527 -3.37 -41.53 2.93
N ILE A 528 -2.96 -40.62 3.81
CA ILE A 528 -3.25 -39.18 3.74
C ILE A 528 -1.93 -38.45 3.54
N ASP A 529 -1.75 -37.87 2.36
CA ASP A 529 -0.58 -37.08 1.98
C ASP A 529 -0.61 -35.70 2.67
N PHE A 530 0.53 -35.27 3.23
CA PHE A 530 0.62 -34.04 4.00
C PHE A 530 0.45 -32.79 3.12
N ASN A 531 1.05 -32.78 1.92
CA ASN A 531 0.98 -31.64 1.03
C ASN A 531 -0.46 -31.43 0.56
N PHE A 532 -1.15 -32.51 0.24
CA PHE A 532 -2.54 -32.47 -0.18
C PHE A 532 -3.50 -32.14 0.98
N PHE A 533 -3.25 -32.67 2.17
CA PHE A 533 -3.99 -32.29 3.39
C PHE A 533 -3.90 -30.79 3.64
N LYS A 534 -2.69 -30.22 3.60
CA LYS A 534 -2.45 -28.77 3.75
C LYS A 534 -3.16 -27.96 2.65
N LYS A 535 -3.05 -28.40 1.39
CA LYS A 535 -3.71 -27.75 0.24
C LYS A 535 -5.23 -27.76 0.36
N LEU A 536 -5.84 -28.83 0.86
CA LEU A 536 -7.28 -28.88 1.09
C LEU A 536 -7.72 -27.95 2.22
N ILE A 537 -6.97 -27.86 3.32
CA ILE A 537 -7.27 -26.89 4.39
C ILE A 537 -7.21 -25.46 3.84
N GLU A 538 -6.22 -25.15 3.01
CA GLU A 538 -6.09 -23.85 2.35
C GLU A 538 -7.35 -23.51 1.55
N LYS A 539 -7.80 -24.43 0.70
CA LYS A 539 -9.02 -24.29 -0.11
C LYS A 539 -10.30 -24.18 0.73
N VAL A 540 -10.43 -24.97 1.80
CA VAL A 540 -11.61 -24.95 2.68
C VAL A 540 -11.76 -23.57 3.34
N ILE A 541 -10.66 -22.98 3.80
CA ILE A 541 -10.66 -21.69 4.50
C ILE A 541 -10.76 -20.50 3.53
N GLU A 542 -10.06 -20.51 2.39
CA GLU A 542 -10.03 -19.36 1.47
C GLU A 542 -11.21 -19.32 0.49
N GLU A 543 -11.67 -20.48 0.02
CA GLU A 543 -12.64 -20.60 -1.08
C GLU A 543 -13.97 -21.20 -0.64
N ASN A 544 -14.19 -21.41 0.66
CA ASN A 544 -15.32 -22.18 1.21
C ASN A 544 -15.48 -23.53 0.49
N PHE A 545 -14.35 -24.18 0.16
CA PHE A 545 -14.34 -25.39 -0.65
C PHE A 545 -15.01 -26.55 0.09
N GLU A 546 -16.02 -27.16 -0.53
CA GLU A 546 -16.67 -28.35 0.00
C GLU A 546 -15.91 -29.62 -0.41
N ILE A 547 -15.46 -30.41 0.58
CA ILE A 547 -14.73 -31.66 0.35
C ILE A 547 -15.72 -32.76 -0.09
N THR A 548 -15.89 -32.90 -1.40
CA THR A 548 -16.72 -33.94 -2.06
C THR A 548 -15.90 -34.76 -3.06
N ALA A 549 -16.40 -35.93 -3.45
CA ALA A 549 -15.77 -36.78 -4.47
C ALA A 549 -15.50 -36.03 -5.79
N LYS A 550 -16.47 -35.23 -6.22
CA LYS A 550 -16.40 -34.44 -7.46
C LYS A 550 -15.34 -33.35 -7.36
N ASN A 551 -15.41 -32.52 -6.33
CA ASN A 551 -14.53 -31.36 -6.19
C ASN A 551 -13.06 -31.78 -5.96
N THR A 552 -12.83 -32.87 -5.23
CA THR A 552 -11.47 -33.39 -5.01
C THR A 552 -10.88 -34.02 -6.28
N ARG A 553 -11.70 -34.71 -7.10
CA ARG A 553 -11.30 -35.19 -8.42
C ARG A 553 -10.95 -34.05 -9.37
N ASP A 554 -11.76 -33.00 -9.41
CA ASP A 554 -11.52 -31.82 -10.25
C ASP A 554 -10.23 -31.08 -9.84
N LEU A 555 -9.87 -31.11 -8.56
CA LEU A 555 -8.64 -30.50 -8.02
C LEU A 555 -7.37 -31.32 -8.30
N LEU A 556 -7.48 -32.65 -8.40
CA LEU A 556 -6.34 -33.57 -8.47
C LEU A 556 -6.16 -34.29 -9.81
N GLY A 557 -7.21 -34.37 -10.63
CA GLY A 557 -7.23 -35.19 -11.84
C GLY A 557 -7.25 -36.71 -11.59
N ILE A 558 -7.33 -37.16 -10.33
CA ILE A 558 -7.33 -38.58 -9.92
C ILE A 558 -8.41 -38.87 -8.87
N GLU A 559 -8.87 -40.13 -8.81
CA GLU A 559 -9.89 -40.58 -7.85
C GLU A 559 -9.24 -40.99 -6.52
N ILE A 560 -9.56 -40.28 -5.44
CA ILE A 560 -9.05 -40.52 -4.08
C ILE A 560 -10.19 -40.79 -3.08
N ARG A 561 -9.88 -41.44 -1.94
CA ARG A 561 -10.81 -41.56 -0.80
C ARG A 561 -10.92 -40.25 -0.02
N TYR A 562 -11.68 -39.30 -0.55
CA TYR A 562 -11.90 -37.97 0.04
C TYR A 562 -12.49 -37.98 1.46
N SER A 563 -13.20 -39.05 1.84
CA SER A 563 -13.82 -39.19 3.18
C SER A 563 -12.79 -39.12 4.32
N ASN A 564 -11.61 -39.69 4.11
CA ASN A 564 -10.56 -39.74 5.14
C ASN A 564 -9.91 -38.36 5.35
N TYR A 565 -9.71 -37.62 4.25
CA TYR A 565 -9.23 -36.24 4.29
C TYR A 565 -10.25 -35.34 4.98
N LYS A 566 -11.54 -35.49 4.65
CA LYS A 566 -12.62 -34.72 5.26
C LYS A 566 -12.64 -34.86 6.78
N LEU A 567 -12.65 -36.09 7.30
CA LEU A 567 -12.67 -36.37 8.74
C LEU A 567 -11.46 -35.78 9.49
N LEU A 568 -10.26 -35.89 8.91
CA LEU A 568 -9.06 -35.37 9.54
C LEU A 568 -9.00 -33.84 9.50
N ILE A 569 -9.48 -33.22 8.43
CA ILE A 569 -9.57 -31.76 8.28
C ILE A 569 -10.58 -31.19 9.27
N GLU A 570 -11.74 -31.83 9.44
CA GLU A 570 -12.74 -31.44 10.44
C GLU A 570 -12.14 -31.42 11.85
N LYS A 571 -11.44 -32.50 12.25
CA LYS A 571 -10.73 -32.56 13.54
C LYS A 571 -9.63 -31.49 13.68
N PHE A 572 -8.94 -31.16 12.60
CA PHE A 572 -7.93 -30.11 12.60
C PHE A 572 -8.56 -28.73 12.82
N LEU A 573 -9.65 -28.42 12.10
CA LEU A 573 -10.33 -27.12 12.16
C LEU A 573 -11.15 -26.93 13.44
N GLU A 574 -11.65 -28.00 14.05
CA GLU A 574 -12.25 -27.95 15.40
C GLU A 574 -11.24 -27.49 16.46
N LYS A 575 -9.97 -27.85 16.28
CA LYS A 575 -8.91 -27.59 17.25
C LYS A 575 -8.13 -26.31 16.99
N TYR A 576 -7.91 -25.98 15.71
CA TYR A 576 -7.14 -24.82 15.28
C TYR A 576 -8.04 -23.86 14.48
N ILE A 577 -8.36 -22.72 15.07
CA ILE A 577 -9.22 -21.71 14.45
C ILE A 577 -8.37 -20.70 13.68
N PHE A 578 -8.64 -20.53 12.40
CA PHE A 578 -8.02 -19.48 11.59
C PHE A 578 -8.80 -18.17 11.73
N HIS A 579 -8.17 -17.15 12.30
CA HIS A 579 -8.72 -15.79 12.36
C HIS A 579 -8.07 -14.93 11.30
N LYS A 580 -8.86 -14.45 10.33
CA LYS A 580 -8.41 -13.44 9.36
C LYS A 580 -8.35 -12.07 10.04
N SER A 581 -7.35 -11.88 10.91
CA SER A 581 -7.11 -10.59 11.57
C SER A 581 -6.11 -9.75 10.77
N LYS A 582 -6.32 -8.44 10.69
CA LYS A 582 -5.36 -7.52 10.06
C LYS A 582 -4.15 -7.34 11.00
N LEU A 583 -2.94 -7.22 10.45
CA LEU A 583 -1.76 -6.82 11.22
C LEU A 583 -1.98 -5.44 11.81
N LYS A 584 -1.91 -5.38 13.15
CA LYS A 584 -2.17 -4.20 13.95
C LYS A 584 -0.90 -3.82 14.69
N ASN A 585 -0.64 -2.51 14.75
CA ASN A 585 0.39 -1.95 15.61
C ASN A 585 -0.12 -1.90 17.06
N TYR A 586 0.78 -2.12 18.00
CA TYR A 586 0.58 -1.98 19.43
C TYR A 586 1.56 -0.94 19.96
N VAL A 587 1.09 0.02 20.76
CA VAL A 587 1.91 1.13 21.25
C VAL A 587 1.91 1.19 22.77
N PHE A 588 3.09 1.13 23.36
CA PHE A 588 3.31 1.16 24.81
C PHE A 588 4.09 2.42 25.19
N ILE A 589 3.44 3.34 25.91
CA ILE A 589 4.06 4.57 26.42
C ILE A 589 4.52 4.36 27.86
N ILE A 590 5.79 4.69 28.12
CA ILE A 590 6.37 4.75 29.47
C ILE A 590 6.69 6.21 29.79
N ASP A 591 5.81 6.85 30.54
CA ASP A 591 5.99 8.22 30.99
C ASP A 591 7.00 8.27 32.13
N GLU A 592 7.86 9.30 32.16
CA GLU A 592 8.93 9.46 33.15
C GLU A 592 9.85 8.22 33.26
N ILE A 593 10.24 7.65 32.11
CA ILE A 593 10.96 6.37 32.00
C ILE A 593 12.27 6.34 32.79
N ASN A 594 12.89 7.49 33.05
CA ASN A 594 14.11 7.57 33.84
C ASN A 594 13.86 7.34 35.33
N ARG A 595 12.64 7.56 35.87
CA ARG A 595 12.33 7.50 37.31
C ARG A 595 12.53 6.14 37.96
N ALA A 596 12.70 5.08 37.18
CA ALA A 596 13.07 3.76 37.65
C ALA A 596 14.39 3.32 37.02
N ASN A 597 15.10 2.40 37.69
CA ASN A 597 16.29 1.79 37.09
C ASN A 597 15.86 0.84 35.95
N LEU A 598 15.86 1.36 34.73
CA LEU A 598 15.35 0.65 33.56
C LEU A 598 16.09 -0.67 33.29
N SER A 599 17.39 -0.75 33.61
CA SER A 599 18.17 -1.98 33.45
C SER A 599 17.61 -3.10 34.36
N THR A 600 17.31 -2.76 35.62
CA THR A 600 16.72 -3.71 36.57
C THR A 600 15.27 -4.03 36.23
N VAL A 601 14.49 -3.04 35.78
CA VAL A 601 13.06 -3.21 35.46
C VAL A 601 12.85 -4.07 34.21
N LEU A 602 13.69 -3.93 33.18
CA LEU A 602 13.58 -4.73 31.95
C LEU A 602 14.25 -6.10 32.04
N GLY A 603 15.30 -6.24 32.86
CA GLY A 603 16.08 -7.47 32.97
C GLY A 603 16.55 -7.98 31.59
N GLU A 604 16.13 -9.19 31.25
CA GLU A 604 16.51 -9.91 30.04
C GLU A 604 15.80 -9.36 28.79
N LEU A 605 14.70 -8.60 28.95
CA LEU A 605 14.02 -7.96 27.82
C LEU A 605 14.87 -6.88 27.14
N ILE A 606 15.96 -6.43 27.76
CA ILE A 606 16.94 -5.54 27.12
C ILE A 606 17.48 -6.18 25.83
N TYR A 607 17.67 -7.50 25.80
CA TYR A 607 18.09 -8.21 24.58
C TYR A 607 16.95 -8.28 23.55
N ALA A 608 15.71 -8.52 24.00
CA ALA A 608 14.53 -8.55 23.13
C ALA A 608 14.20 -7.16 22.52
N LEU A 609 14.71 -6.07 23.09
CA LEU A 609 14.68 -4.73 22.48
C LEU A 609 15.45 -4.65 21.16
N GLU A 610 16.53 -5.42 21.04
CA GLU A 610 17.40 -5.45 19.87
C GLU A 610 16.93 -6.53 18.87
N TYR A 611 16.64 -7.73 19.37
CA TYR A 611 16.25 -8.89 18.56
C TYR A 611 14.73 -9.13 18.60
N ARG A 612 13.98 -8.21 17.97
CA ARG A 612 12.51 -8.31 17.86
C ARG A 612 12.10 -9.62 17.19
N GLY A 613 11.11 -10.31 17.76
CA GLY A 613 10.60 -11.59 17.29
C GLY A 613 11.36 -12.83 17.80
N GLU A 614 12.54 -12.65 18.39
CA GLU A 614 13.29 -13.73 19.04
C GLU A 614 12.87 -13.92 20.49
N SER A 615 13.00 -15.15 21.00
CA SER A 615 12.68 -15.46 22.39
C SER A 615 13.87 -15.21 23.31
N VAL A 616 13.63 -14.53 24.41
CA VAL A 616 14.56 -14.47 25.55
C VAL A 616 14.03 -15.31 26.70
N GLU A 617 14.93 -15.89 27.49
CA GLU A 617 14.56 -16.63 28.69
C GLU A 617 14.38 -15.69 29.88
N SER A 618 13.22 -15.78 30.53
CA SER A 618 12.93 -15.07 31.77
C SER A 618 13.29 -15.91 32.99
N MET A 619 13.66 -15.24 34.09
CA MET A 619 13.88 -15.86 35.40
C MET A 619 12.67 -16.70 35.88
N TYR A 620 11.45 -16.26 35.56
CA TYR A 620 10.21 -16.94 35.94
C TYR A 620 9.60 -17.75 34.78
N ALA A 621 9.25 -19.01 35.08
CA ALA A 621 8.48 -19.92 34.22
C ALA A 621 6.99 -19.82 34.57
N LEU A 622 6.09 -19.71 33.59
CA LEU A 622 4.65 -19.64 33.85
C LEU A 622 4.04 -21.01 34.19
N ASP A 623 4.72 -22.10 33.84
CA ASP A 623 4.37 -23.49 34.15
C ASP A 623 5.64 -24.36 34.22
N ASP A 624 5.48 -25.67 34.43
CA ASP A 624 6.61 -26.62 34.55
C ASP A 624 7.34 -26.92 33.22
N THR A 625 6.94 -26.29 32.11
CA THR A 625 7.57 -26.49 30.80
C THR A 625 8.75 -25.54 30.57
N LYS A 626 9.71 -25.96 29.73
CA LYS A 626 10.81 -25.07 29.30
C LYS A 626 10.33 -23.90 28.44
N GLU A 627 9.26 -24.11 27.65
CA GLU A 627 8.74 -23.09 26.75
C GLU A 627 8.10 -21.90 27.49
N SER A 628 7.54 -22.13 28.69
CA SER A 628 6.90 -21.07 29.46
C SER A 628 7.86 -20.04 30.06
N ARG A 629 9.18 -20.31 30.02
CA ARG A 629 10.23 -19.32 30.35
C ARG A 629 10.47 -18.30 29.23
N LYS A 630 10.00 -18.55 28.02
CA LYS A 630 10.26 -17.66 26.89
C LYS A 630 9.37 -16.41 26.93
N ILE A 631 9.96 -15.26 26.61
CA ILE A 631 9.25 -14.01 26.30
C ILE A 631 9.75 -13.53 24.94
N ILE A 632 8.84 -13.03 24.11
CA ILE A 632 9.15 -12.45 22.79
C ILE A 632 8.54 -11.05 22.75
N LEU A 633 9.35 -10.06 22.34
CA LEU A 633 8.83 -8.74 21.96
C LEU A 633 8.59 -8.72 20.44
N PRO A 634 7.34 -8.63 19.97
CA PRO A 634 7.04 -8.77 18.55
C PRO A 634 7.36 -7.50 17.76
N PRO A 635 7.64 -7.58 16.44
CA PRO A 635 7.91 -6.41 15.60
C PRO A 635 6.78 -5.39 15.49
N ASN A 636 5.52 -5.78 15.75
CA ASN A 636 4.39 -4.85 15.75
C ASN A 636 4.19 -4.10 17.10
N LEU A 637 5.08 -4.30 18.08
CA LEU A 637 5.08 -3.57 19.35
C LEU A 637 6.09 -2.41 19.33
N TYR A 638 5.56 -1.20 19.47
CA TYR A 638 6.31 0.05 19.57
C TYR A 638 6.34 0.55 21.01
N ILE A 639 7.52 0.96 21.50
CA ILE A 639 7.69 1.49 22.87
C ILE A 639 8.14 2.95 22.81
N ILE A 640 7.41 3.85 23.45
CA ILE A 640 7.74 5.28 23.49
C ILE A 640 7.95 5.70 24.95
N GLY A 641 9.20 5.96 25.31
CA GLY A 641 9.54 6.57 26.60
C GLY A 641 9.42 8.09 26.55
N THR A 642 9.05 8.70 27.67
CA THR A 642 9.26 10.16 27.87
C THR A 642 10.23 10.37 29.03
N MET A 643 11.10 11.37 28.90
CA MET A 643 12.12 11.67 29.90
C MET A 643 12.22 13.18 30.13
N ASN A 644 12.12 13.60 31.39
CA ASN A 644 12.52 14.94 31.79
C ASN A 644 14.02 14.95 32.04
N THR A 645 14.73 15.83 31.34
CA THR A 645 16.20 15.96 31.39
C THR A 645 16.67 16.91 32.49
N ALA A 646 15.82 17.82 32.94
CA ALA A 646 16.13 18.76 34.03
C ALA A 646 16.19 18.09 35.41
N ASP A 647 15.55 16.93 35.58
CA ASP A 647 15.45 16.24 36.86
C ASP A 647 16.70 15.39 37.13
N ARG A 648 17.58 15.88 38.01
CA ARG A 648 18.82 15.20 38.45
C ARG A 648 18.58 14.18 39.56
N SER A 649 17.37 14.09 40.14
CA SER A 649 17.04 13.13 41.21
C SER A 649 16.90 11.69 40.69
N VAL A 650 17.03 11.52 39.37
CA VAL A 650 16.64 10.33 38.64
C VAL A 650 17.86 9.66 38.03
N GLY A 651 17.97 8.34 38.20
CA GLY A 651 19.17 7.56 37.85
C GLY A 651 19.64 7.74 36.40
N HIS A 652 20.96 7.69 36.20
CA HIS A 652 21.54 7.73 34.86
C HIS A 652 21.02 6.56 34.01
N ILE A 653 20.55 6.85 32.79
CA ILE A 653 20.22 5.80 31.82
C ILE A 653 21.53 5.15 31.36
N ASP A 654 21.64 3.85 31.64
CA ASP A 654 22.78 3.00 31.28
C ASP A 654 23.05 3.02 29.76
N TYR A 655 24.32 2.91 29.39
CA TYR A 655 24.77 2.76 28.00
C TYR A 655 24.09 1.59 27.26
N ALA A 656 23.78 0.51 27.97
CA ALA A 656 23.06 -0.62 27.41
C ALA A 656 21.68 -0.17 26.88
N ILE A 657 20.92 0.60 27.65
CA ILE A 657 19.64 1.16 27.21
C ILE A 657 19.86 2.18 26.09
N ARG A 658 20.86 3.05 26.23
CA ARG A 658 21.16 4.10 25.24
C ARG A 658 21.37 3.56 23.83
N ARG A 659 21.93 2.35 23.70
CA ARG A 659 22.13 1.68 22.40
C ARG A 659 20.84 1.14 21.78
N ARG A 660 19.84 0.78 22.60
CA ARG A 660 18.60 0.13 22.14
C ARG A 660 17.49 1.12 21.87
N PHE A 661 17.42 2.22 22.63
CA PHE A 661 16.48 3.30 22.36
C PHE A 661 17.10 4.37 21.47
N ALA A 662 16.32 4.93 20.55
CA ALA A 662 16.70 6.18 19.90
C ALA A 662 16.22 7.38 20.73
N PHE A 663 17.08 8.36 20.95
CA PHE A 663 16.78 9.53 21.77
C PHE A 663 16.42 10.70 20.86
N VAL A 664 15.25 11.29 21.10
CA VAL A 664 14.71 12.40 20.31
C VAL A 664 14.46 13.58 21.23
N ASN A 665 15.10 14.71 20.93
CA ASN A 665 14.90 15.94 21.69
C ASN A 665 13.57 16.59 21.31
N VAL A 666 12.75 16.88 22.32
CA VAL A 666 11.52 17.66 22.21
C VAL A 666 11.78 19.02 22.85
N LEU A 667 12.21 19.96 22.01
CA LEU A 667 12.60 21.31 22.42
C LEU A 667 11.39 22.25 22.52
N PRO A 668 11.50 23.35 23.30
CA PRO A 668 10.48 24.38 23.36
C PRO A 668 10.18 25.02 21.99
N LYS A 669 8.91 25.40 21.77
CA LYS A 669 8.43 25.99 20.50
C LYS A 669 7.42 27.11 20.75
N GLU A 670 7.45 28.15 19.93
CA GLU A 670 6.36 29.13 19.91
C GLU A 670 5.05 28.51 19.42
N LEU A 671 3.92 28.98 19.96
CA LEU A 671 2.58 28.59 19.54
C LEU A 671 1.83 29.81 19.01
N GLU A 672 0.96 29.60 18.01
CA GLU A 672 0.23 30.70 17.36
C GLU A 672 -1.00 31.18 18.13
N ALA A 673 -1.66 30.30 18.88
CA ALA A 673 -2.91 30.60 19.54
C ALA A 673 -2.80 30.42 21.06
N ASN A 674 -3.46 31.32 21.82
CA ASN A 674 -3.54 31.28 23.28
C ASN A 674 -2.16 31.16 23.94
N PHE A 675 -1.21 32.00 23.53
CA PHE A 675 0.19 31.89 23.94
C PHE A 675 0.83 33.28 24.10
N ASP A 676 1.51 33.51 25.22
CA ASP A 676 2.22 34.77 25.47
C ASP A 676 3.65 34.71 24.88
N LYS A 677 3.77 35.14 23.62
CA LYS A 677 5.05 35.18 22.90
C LYS A 677 6.08 36.11 23.56
N ASN A 678 5.64 37.21 24.15
CA ASN A 678 6.53 38.19 24.77
C ASN A 678 7.17 37.63 26.05
N LEU A 679 6.34 37.05 26.92
CA LEU A 679 6.82 36.39 28.13
C LEU A 679 7.70 35.18 27.80
N PHE A 680 7.29 34.36 26.83
CA PHE A 680 8.09 33.22 26.38
C PHE A 680 9.46 33.64 25.85
N LYS A 681 9.52 34.65 24.99
CA LYS A 681 10.78 35.21 24.47
C LYS A 681 11.67 35.75 25.60
N ALA A 682 11.10 36.51 26.53
CA ALA A 682 11.85 37.10 27.63
C ALA A 682 12.48 36.04 28.54
N VAL A 683 11.72 35.00 28.90
CA VAL A 683 12.24 33.87 29.69
C VAL A 683 13.24 33.04 28.90
N SER A 684 13.01 32.82 27.61
CA SER A 684 13.90 32.00 26.77
C SER A 684 15.31 32.60 26.62
N LYS A 685 15.42 33.93 26.67
CA LYS A 685 16.72 34.65 26.66
C LYS A 685 17.61 34.34 27.88
N LEU A 686 17.06 33.76 28.95
CA LEU A 686 17.85 33.26 30.08
C LEU A 686 18.62 31.98 29.74
N PHE A 687 18.16 31.22 28.73
CA PHE A 687 18.71 29.92 28.36
C PHE A 687 19.49 29.97 27.04
N ILE A 688 19.00 30.75 26.06
CA ILE A 688 19.61 30.86 24.74
C ILE A 688 19.79 32.31 24.30
N GLU A 689 20.92 32.62 23.68
CA GLU A 689 21.19 33.98 23.17
C GLU A 689 20.66 34.22 21.75
N ASN A 690 20.51 33.15 20.96
CA ASN A 690 20.06 33.22 19.56
C ASN A 690 18.58 32.84 19.37
N TYR A 691 17.73 33.20 20.33
CA TYR A 691 16.29 32.90 20.29
C TYR A 691 15.62 33.25 18.96
N ASP A 692 15.83 34.48 18.47
CA ASP A 692 15.20 34.96 17.24
C ASP A 692 15.69 34.20 15.99
N GLU A 693 16.95 33.76 15.98
CA GLU A 693 17.52 32.92 14.91
C GLU A 693 16.87 31.53 14.94
N TYR A 694 16.79 30.93 16.13
CA TYR A 694 16.27 29.57 16.33
C TYR A 694 14.77 29.44 16.08
N ILE A 695 13.96 30.40 16.52
CA ILE A 695 12.50 30.36 16.30
C ILE A 695 12.17 30.51 14.80
N ASN A 696 12.92 31.33 14.07
CA ASN A 696 12.74 31.49 12.62
C ASN A 696 13.21 30.26 11.83
N ASN A 697 14.25 29.57 12.32
CA ASN A 697 14.75 28.34 11.72
C ASN A 697 15.17 27.35 12.81
N THR A 698 14.31 26.35 13.07
CA THR A 698 14.53 25.35 14.12
C THR A 698 15.65 24.34 13.83
N ASP A 699 16.27 24.38 12.64
CA ASP A 699 17.50 23.65 12.34
C ASP A 699 18.77 24.40 12.80
N THR A 700 18.65 25.64 13.25
CA THR A 700 19.76 26.42 13.80
C THR A 700 20.26 25.79 15.10
N GLU A 701 21.58 25.69 15.26
CA GLU A 701 22.19 25.23 16.51
C GLU A 701 21.88 26.20 17.66
N LEU A 702 21.52 25.66 18.83
CA LEU A 702 21.21 26.46 20.01
C LEU A 702 22.50 27.03 20.61
N LYS A 703 22.54 28.36 20.80
CA LYS A 703 23.65 29.05 21.46
C LYS A 703 23.29 29.32 22.91
N ARG A 704 24.04 28.70 23.83
CA ARG A 704 23.89 28.86 25.29
C ARG A 704 23.99 30.33 25.69
N ALA A 705 22.99 30.83 26.43
CA ALA A 705 23.06 32.16 27.03
C ALA A 705 24.15 32.25 28.11
N LYS A 706 24.72 33.44 28.31
CA LYS A 706 25.71 33.68 29.37
C LYS A 706 25.17 33.41 30.78
N THR A 707 23.86 33.56 30.96
CA THR A 707 23.13 33.31 32.21
C THR A 707 22.90 31.83 32.51
N LEU A 708 23.10 30.92 31.55
CA LEU A 708 22.98 29.48 31.76
C LEU A 708 24.35 28.89 32.09
N SER A 709 24.50 28.10 33.14
CA SER A 709 25.79 27.50 33.53
C SER A 709 26.37 26.63 32.41
N PRO A 710 27.71 26.65 32.17
CA PRO A 710 28.37 25.79 31.18
C PRO A 710 28.20 24.28 31.43
N GLU A 711 27.83 23.88 32.64
CA GLU A 711 27.54 22.48 32.97
C GLU A 711 26.20 21.99 32.41
N PHE A 712 25.38 22.90 31.90
CA PHE A 712 24.04 22.61 31.41
C PHE A 712 23.90 22.99 29.95
N LYS A 713 23.10 22.18 29.26
CA LYS A 713 22.71 22.41 27.87
C LYS A 713 21.31 23.03 27.84
N PRO A 714 21.05 24.03 26.98
CA PRO A 714 19.72 24.60 26.82
C PRO A 714 18.64 23.54 26.57
N GLU A 715 18.96 22.51 25.80
CA GLU A 715 18.12 21.37 25.45
C GLU A 715 17.61 20.59 26.68
N ASP A 716 18.31 20.69 27.81
CA ASP A 716 18.00 19.90 29.00
C ASP A 716 17.12 20.66 30.00
N VAL A 717 17.23 22.00 30.04
CA VAL A 717 16.66 22.84 31.12
C VAL A 717 15.78 24.00 30.64
N TRP A 718 15.75 24.33 29.35
CA TRP A 718 14.97 25.47 28.86
C TRP A 718 13.46 25.29 29.08
N LEU A 719 12.85 26.20 29.84
CA LEU A 719 11.44 26.12 30.19
C LEU A 719 10.51 26.04 28.96
N GLY A 720 9.69 24.99 28.92
CA GLY A 720 8.86 24.68 27.76
C GLY A 720 7.61 25.55 27.58
N GLN A 721 7.05 25.50 26.38
CA GLN A 721 5.94 26.35 25.94
C GLN A 721 4.66 26.18 26.75
N SER A 722 4.43 25.04 27.43
CA SER A 722 3.19 24.83 28.19
C SER A 722 2.97 25.83 29.33
N TYR A 723 4.04 26.43 29.86
CA TYR A 723 3.98 27.44 30.91
C TYR A 723 3.41 28.77 30.42
N PHE A 724 3.47 29.02 29.12
CA PHE A 724 3.11 30.30 28.51
C PHE A 724 1.77 30.24 27.74
N ILE A 725 1.10 29.09 27.78
CA ILE A 725 -0.24 28.93 27.22
C ILE A 725 -1.26 29.64 28.13
N GLN A 726 -2.08 30.50 27.53
CA GLN A 726 -3.19 31.20 28.16
C GLN A 726 -4.29 30.19 28.54
N LYS A 727 -4.56 30.04 29.84
CA LYS A 727 -5.63 29.17 30.35
C LYS A 727 -6.91 29.96 30.56
N LYS A 728 -8.04 29.23 30.64
CA LYS A 728 -9.36 29.77 30.98
C LYS A 728 -9.86 29.20 32.29
N TYR A 729 -10.56 30.02 33.08
CA TYR A 729 -11.36 29.60 34.22
C TYR A 729 -12.58 28.78 33.75
N SER A 730 -13.24 28.11 34.69
CA SER A 730 -14.46 27.33 34.42
C SER A 730 -15.62 28.18 33.86
N ASP A 731 -15.62 29.49 34.12
CA ASP A 731 -16.59 30.45 33.58
C ASP A 731 -16.18 31.00 32.19
N GLY A 732 -15.08 30.50 31.61
CA GLY A 732 -14.60 30.87 30.28
C GLY A 732 -13.72 32.12 30.20
N LYS A 733 -13.49 32.81 31.31
CA LYS A 733 -12.57 33.98 31.36
C LYS A 733 -11.11 33.55 31.33
N ASP A 734 -10.26 34.39 30.76
CA ASP A 734 -8.82 34.14 30.73
C ASP A 734 -8.19 34.29 32.12
N VAL A 735 -7.35 33.32 32.50
CA VAL A 735 -6.56 33.35 33.73
C VAL A 735 -5.38 34.30 33.53
N PRO A 736 -5.25 35.40 34.27
CA PRO A 736 -4.16 36.35 34.06
C PRO A 736 -2.78 35.69 34.04
N MET A 737 -1.95 36.02 33.04
CA MET A 737 -0.60 35.45 32.91
C MET A 737 0.29 35.77 34.12
N SER A 738 -0.02 36.84 34.86
CA SER A 738 0.61 37.19 36.13
C SER A 738 0.51 36.08 37.20
N ILE A 739 -0.56 35.29 37.20
CA ILE A 739 -0.69 34.13 38.09
C ILE A 739 0.33 33.05 37.71
N ARG A 740 0.46 32.74 36.41
CA ARG A 740 1.43 31.73 35.96
C ARG A 740 2.87 32.20 36.18
N TRP A 741 3.14 33.47 35.95
CA TRP A 741 4.43 34.07 36.27
C TRP A 741 4.77 33.88 37.75
N GLU A 742 3.92 34.34 38.66
CA GLU A 742 4.24 34.40 40.10
C GLU A 742 4.29 33.00 40.75
N TYR A 743 3.48 32.05 40.30
CA TYR A 743 3.30 30.76 40.97
C TYR A 743 3.81 29.53 40.21
N GLU A 744 4.14 29.65 38.91
CA GLU A 744 4.70 28.53 38.14
C GLU A 744 6.09 28.86 37.60
N ILE A 745 6.26 29.96 36.84
CA ILE A 745 7.51 30.26 36.13
C ILE A 745 8.59 30.78 37.09
N LYS A 746 8.29 31.85 37.84
CA LYS A 746 9.24 32.51 38.74
C LYS A 746 9.80 31.55 39.81
N PRO A 747 8.99 30.70 40.48
CA PRO A 747 9.53 29.72 41.43
C PRO A 747 10.55 28.76 40.81
N ILE A 748 10.29 28.25 39.60
CA ILE A 748 11.22 27.36 38.88
C ILE A 748 12.53 28.10 38.57
N LEU A 749 12.46 29.35 38.11
CA LEU A 749 13.66 30.14 37.83
C LEU A 749 14.50 30.41 39.08
N LEU A 750 13.85 30.69 40.23
CA LEU A 750 14.55 30.85 41.51
C LEU A 750 15.21 29.56 41.98
N GLU A 751 14.56 28.41 41.76
CA GLU A 751 15.16 27.09 42.01
C GLU A 751 16.36 26.86 41.10
N TYR A 752 16.28 27.22 39.82
CA TYR A 752 17.40 27.12 38.88
C TYR A 752 18.60 28.00 39.27
N VAL A 753 18.35 29.18 39.85
CA VAL A 753 19.42 30.01 40.43
C VAL A 753 20.04 29.31 41.64
N LYS A 754 19.22 28.76 42.53
CA LYS A 754 19.67 28.04 43.74
C LYS A 754 20.51 26.80 43.39
N ASP A 755 20.13 26.07 42.36
CA ASP A 755 20.79 24.84 41.91
C ASP A 755 22.00 25.11 41.00
N GLY A 756 22.32 26.38 40.71
CA GLY A 756 23.44 26.78 39.87
C GLY A 756 23.24 26.47 38.38
N ILE A 757 22.00 26.22 37.95
CA ILE A 757 21.61 26.09 36.54
C ILE A 757 21.70 27.47 35.89
N LEU A 758 21.13 28.49 36.51
CA LEU A 758 21.26 29.87 36.08
C LEU A 758 22.30 30.59 36.94
N ILE A 759 23.21 31.30 36.28
CA ILE A 759 24.38 31.98 36.86
C ILE A 759 24.36 33.46 36.48
N ASP A 760 25.04 34.30 37.28
CA ASP A 760 25.05 35.77 37.18
C ASP A 760 23.80 36.45 37.78
N ASN A 761 23.72 36.44 39.12
CA ASN A 761 22.57 36.91 39.89
C ASN A 761 22.13 38.34 39.55
N ILE A 762 23.08 39.24 39.26
CA ILE A 762 22.78 40.64 38.94
C ILE A 762 21.99 40.70 37.63
N LYS A 763 22.49 40.04 36.59
CA LYS A 763 21.85 40.01 35.29
C LYS A 763 20.50 39.29 35.31
N ILE A 764 20.38 38.23 36.12
CA ILE A 764 19.11 37.51 36.31
C ILE A 764 18.10 38.40 37.03
N GLU A 765 18.48 39.11 38.08
CA GLU A 765 17.60 40.04 38.78
C GLU A 765 17.09 41.16 37.86
N GLU A 766 17.97 41.75 37.04
CA GLU A 766 17.59 42.73 36.01
C GLU A 766 16.56 42.15 35.03
N GLN A 767 16.85 40.98 34.46
CA GLN A 767 15.93 40.32 33.52
C GLN A 767 14.62 39.88 34.17
N MET A 768 14.63 39.46 35.43
CA MET A 768 13.41 39.12 36.17
C MET A 768 12.56 40.36 36.46
N GLN A 769 13.16 41.53 36.66
CA GLN A 769 12.43 42.79 36.75
C GLN A 769 11.83 43.21 35.41
N GLU A 770 12.58 43.11 34.31
CA GLU A 770 12.06 43.35 32.96
C GLU A 770 10.86 42.43 32.64
N ILE A 771 10.97 41.14 32.96
CA ILE A 771 9.87 40.18 32.79
C ILE A 771 8.68 40.56 33.66
N LYS A 772 8.90 40.96 34.92
CA LYS A 772 7.84 41.42 35.81
C LYS A 772 7.11 42.62 35.20
N THR A 773 7.82 43.64 34.74
CA THR A 773 7.25 44.80 34.06
C THR A 773 6.40 44.38 32.85
N LEU A 774 6.91 43.47 32.00
CA LEU A 774 6.17 42.95 30.84
C LEU A 774 4.85 42.27 31.23
N VAL A 775 4.84 41.51 32.32
CA VAL A 775 3.67 40.73 32.78
C VAL A 775 2.59 41.62 33.40
N TYR A 776 2.97 42.68 34.12
CA TYR A 776 2.04 43.53 34.85
C TYR A 776 1.62 44.81 34.09
N GLU A 777 2.43 45.30 33.15
CA GLU A 777 2.14 46.57 32.43
C GLU A 777 1.44 46.37 31.07
N ASN A 778 1.60 45.21 30.41
CA ASN A 778 0.98 44.95 29.09
C ASN A 778 -0.39 44.24 29.12
N ASN A 779 -0.89 43.87 30.30
CA ASN A 779 -2.23 43.29 30.49
C ASN A 779 -2.89 43.94 31.72
N PRO A 780 -3.48 45.14 31.58
CA PRO A 780 -4.25 45.72 32.67
C PRO A 780 -5.46 44.80 32.94
N SER A 781 -5.59 44.44 34.21
CA SER A 781 -6.64 43.60 34.82
C SER A 781 -8.05 43.86 34.34
#